data_AF-A0A3C1W3Z4-F1
#
_entry.id   AF-A0A3C1W3Z4-F1
#
_cell.length_a   1.000
_cell.length_b   1.000
_cell.length_c   1.000
_cell.angle_alpha   90.00
_cell.angle_beta   90.00
_cell.angle_gamma   90.00
#
_symmetry.space_group_name_H-M   'P 1'
#
loop_
_entity.id
_entity.type
_entity.pdbx_description
1 polymer ?
#
loop_
_entity_poly.entity_id
_entity_poly.type
_entity_poly.pdbx_seq_one_letter_code
_entity_poly.pdbx_strand_id
1 'polypeptide(L)'
;MRKRLLPLIIVGFVGLWIGLLFPRLKTHAVDRSVHSVLPEKLVLSKGHQWVEGARKFRRAYSGGDTLQVPPLEVDRLRKEHAPEKGKPLRFAERWPVDVTPSSHGRWEDSGTKSRWTVRIEAPGAQNLNLAFSQFRLPASAQLELRVNGELMVRPFTAEDNENHGELWTPLVAGDELELVLDVAAEEREQVDLRLNGVNRGFRAFSLAAGMEKLEGSAPAGDCHIDVVCSAEESGAGGLIDQFRNQIKAAGVYILSGTYFCSGAAINNTRNDKRPLFLTADHCGITLSNAASMLVYWNHENSACRTRGTSANASAGNGPVNNFNSGARLRATFEASDMTLVELDDPIDEDHGVFLAGWSRAGVPELAVGVHFPKGSEKRISFDFDEPRATNYLSSEEDNGATHWRIVGWELGSTEGGSSGSPMFDQNGRIVGQLHGGYAACGNDRSDWYGKLSRSWEGGGSPGSRLRDWLDPDGSGVSELDGMFLRDPDGNDPVGPPAPPVIGSSPQDAISLGSVAAGQYSFDTRNSVVADTELGLYDSSGIRLGSNDDSVLGRGSLLTGELTPGTYFLAAGSYNTVFSQSDFGVVAPPGISDSITLNVGAGAFNPDADILVTATGAVSSGAIWFFIEVTEAVPELAGETPERAIPLGTVSGGLLSIDTSGSSIGDTELGAFNSSGELLGSNDDSVLDLQSVLSGELSAGTYFIAAGAWNASFGNNFEAAAPANQPSVTVNVRRGNFDPATEVVATASGEVATGVVWFSLEVTEPVPEPVGDTPATALTLGPIRAGVVSIDTGGSAVEDTEIGLYNASGELLATNDDSVLGRGSLLTGELAPGRYFLAAGSYNTVFNQGDFSVVAPSGIGDAITVNLRVGPFDLATEPTATVEGQNRNGALWFVITVEENGPGDLNSDLDNDGLSLGAEITAGTDPSNPDSDSDGWNDGDEVNLQSSPLDAADRPSSVPVFTATPGIISVAFAS
;
A
#
# COMPACT_ATOMS: atom_id res chain seq x y z
N MET A 1 28.40 37.39 59.84
CA MET A 1 27.52 36.51 60.63
C MET A 1 26.08 36.66 60.16
N ARG A 2 25.34 35.55 59.97
CA ARG A 2 23.87 35.34 60.08
C ARG A 2 22.91 36.44 59.55
N LYS A 3 22.15 36.15 58.46
CA LYS A 3 20.71 35.77 58.45
C LYS A 3 19.73 36.91 58.86
N ARG A 4 18.57 37.16 58.23
CA ARG A 4 17.93 36.76 56.93
C ARG A 4 16.55 37.46 56.91
N LEU A 5 16.04 38.04 55.80
CA LEU A 5 14.59 38.05 55.42
C LEU A 5 14.27 38.88 54.14
N LEU A 6 13.25 38.40 53.42
CA LEU A 6 12.54 38.94 52.23
C LEU A 6 11.37 39.88 52.67
N PRO A 7 10.47 40.40 51.80
CA PRO A 7 10.40 40.44 50.31
C PRO A 7 10.07 41.86 49.72
N LEU A 8 9.91 41.98 48.38
CA LEU A 8 9.21 43.10 47.69
C LEU A 8 8.14 42.53 46.72
N ILE A 9 6.84 42.85 46.87
CA ILE A 9 6.00 43.82 46.09
C ILE A 9 5.84 43.41 44.60
N ILE A 10 4.62 43.15 44.07
CA ILE A 10 3.56 44.13 43.69
C ILE A 10 2.11 43.62 43.97
N VAL A 11 1.20 44.56 44.25
CA VAL A 11 -0.26 44.47 44.48
C VAL A 11 -0.97 45.26 43.36
N GLY A 12 -2.22 45.03 42.91
CA GLY A 12 -3.31 44.13 43.31
C GLY A 12 -4.54 44.33 42.39
N PHE A 13 -5.68 43.72 42.70
CA PHE A 13 -6.79 43.43 41.75
C PHE A 13 -8.17 43.93 42.24
N VAL A 14 -9.13 44.09 41.31
CA VAL A 14 -10.61 44.26 41.48
C VAL A 14 -11.15 45.61 41.99
N GLY A 15 -12.22 46.14 41.36
CA GLY A 15 -13.05 47.20 41.98
C GLY A 15 -14.06 47.97 41.08
N LEU A 16 -15.16 47.32 40.68
CA LEU A 16 -16.34 47.84 39.97
C LEU A 16 -17.04 49.07 40.65
N TRP A 17 -17.60 50.03 39.89
CA TRP A 17 -19.04 50.47 39.88
C TRP A 17 -19.33 51.85 39.22
N ILE A 18 -20.17 51.82 38.17
CA ILE A 18 -21.25 52.74 37.73
C ILE A 18 -21.14 54.29 37.86
N GLY A 19 -21.49 55.01 36.78
CA GLY A 19 -22.21 56.30 36.92
C GLY A 19 -22.14 57.35 35.79
N LEU A 20 -22.78 57.08 34.63
CA LEU A 20 -23.49 58.06 33.75
C LEU A 20 -23.19 59.58 33.88
N LEU A 21 -22.75 60.24 32.79
CA LEU A 21 -23.48 61.32 32.06
C LEU A 21 -22.62 62.20 31.12
N PHE A 22 -23.32 62.86 30.19
CA PHE A 22 -22.96 64.06 29.38
C PHE A 22 -22.26 63.90 28.00
N PRO A 23 -22.55 64.80 27.03
CA PRO A 23 -22.89 64.35 25.67
C PRO A 23 -22.42 65.27 24.52
N ARG A 24 -23.03 65.10 23.34
CA ARG A 24 -23.35 66.14 22.34
C ARG A 24 -22.23 66.79 21.49
N LEU A 25 -22.41 66.56 20.18
CA LEU A 25 -22.49 67.54 19.06
C LEU A 25 -21.15 67.85 18.33
N LYS A 26 -21.06 68.00 17.00
CA LYS A 26 -22.07 68.03 15.89
C LYS A 26 -21.35 67.88 14.53
N THR A 27 -21.89 67.14 13.57
CA THR A 27 -21.71 67.40 12.12
C THR A 27 -22.86 66.76 11.33
N HIS A 28 -23.36 67.46 10.30
CA HIS A 28 -24.46 67.04 9.42
C HIS A 28 -23.93 66.12 8.30
N ALA A 29 -24.58 64.99 7.98
CA ALA A 29 -25.65 64.80 6.96
C ALA A 29 -25.17 65.09 5.51
N VAL A 30 -25.44 64.29 4.47
CA VAL A 30 -26.73 63.87 3.84
C VAL A 30 -26.40 62.72 2.84
N ASP A 31 -27.21 61.70 2.49
CA ASP A 31 -28.64 61.38 2.73
C ASP A 31 -28.94 59.84 2.86
N ARG A 32 -30.23 59.53 3.06
CA ARG A 32 -31.10 58.40 2.60
C ARG A 32 -30.56 57.17 1.81
N SER A 33 -31.19 55.98 1.88
CA SER A 33 -32.30 55.47 2.74
C SER A 33 -32.64 53.99 2.46
N VAL A 34 -32.97 53.21 3.50
CA VAL A 34 -34.03 52.18 3.44
C VAL A 34 -34.81 52.22 4.76
N HIS A 35 -36.14 52.07 4.69
CA HIS A 35 -37.03 52.14 5.86
C HIS A 35 -37.12 50.81 6.62
N SER A 36 -37.16 50.92 7.95
CA SER A 36 -37.53 49.87 8.89
C SER A 36 -39.05 49.66 8.98
N VAL A 37 -39.49 48.40 9.17
CA VAL A 37 -40.66 48.06 10.01
C VAL A 37 -40.36 46.76 10.78
N LEU A 38 -40.37 46.86 12.11
CA LEU A 38 -40.52 45.77 13.09
C LEU A 38 -42.03 45.69 13.47
N PRO A 39 -42.58 44.63 14.12
CA PRO A 39 -41.89 43.77 15.10
C PRO A 39 -42.34 42.29 15.20
N GLU A 40 -41.82 41.66 16.26
CA GLU A 40 -42.42 40.62 17.12
C GLU A 40 -42.11 39.14 16.89
N LYS A 41 -41.81 38.48 18.02
CA LYS A 41 -41.53 37.04 18.15
C LYS A 41 -42.85 36.30 18.31
N LEU A 42 -43.03 35.17 17.62
CA LEU A 42 -43.79 34.06 18.17
C LEU A 42 -43.36 32.71 17.56
N VAL A 43 -42.90 31.81 18.44
CA VAL A 43 -43.03 30.34 18.46
C VAL A 43 -42.66 29.51 17.20
N LEU A 44 -41.90 28.44 17.48
CA LEU A 44 -41.54 27.34 16.58
C LEU A 44 -42.75 26.56 16.04
N SER A 45 -42.77 26.27 14.73
CA SER A 45 -43.21 24.97 14.21
C SER A 45 -42.61 24.71 12.81
N LYS A 46 -42.16 23.47 12.57
CA LYS A 46 -41.81 22.95 11.24
C LYS A 46 -43.08 22.40 10.58
N GLY A 47 -43.14 22.40 9.26
CA GLY A 47 -44.15 21.61 8.54
C GLY A 47 -44.12 21.76 7.03
N HIS A 48 -43.63 20.71 6.35
CA HIS A 48 -43.87 20.38 4.93
C HIS A 48 -43.33 21.42 3.90
N GLN A 49 -43.01 21.09 2.65
CA GLN A 49 -43.15 19.86 1.88
C GLN A 49 -42.14 19.94 0.71
N TRP A 50 -41.44 18.87 0.35
CA TRP A 50 -40.91 18.72 -1.02
C TRP A 50 -41.07 17.28 -1.50
N VAL A 51 -41.48 17.18 -2.76
CA VAL A 51 -42.04 15.99 -3.40
C VAL A 51 -40.94 15.17 -4.10
N GLU A 52 -41.24 13.89 -4.30
CA GLU A 52 -40.47 12.87 -5.00
C GLU A 52 -39.75 13.34 -6.29
N GLY A 53 -38.59 12.75 -6.54
CA GLY A 53 -37.80 13.01 -7.74
C GLY A 53 -36.61 12.07 -7.91
N ALA A 54 -36.81 10.76 -7.73
CA ALA A 54 -35.74 9.77 -7.91
C ALA A 54 -35.17 9.83 -9.34
N ARG A 55 -33.93 10.30 -9.48
CA ARG A 55 -33.13 10.17 -10.70
C ARG A 55 -31.82 9.48 -10.40
N LYS A 56 -31.59 8.37 -11.12
CA LYS A 56 -30.38 7.56 -11.11
C LYS A 56 -29.12 8.44 -11.19
N PHE A 57 -28.19 8.28 -10.24
CA PHE A 57 -26.86 8.85 -10.35
C PHE A 57 -26.02 8.11 -11.41
N ARG A 58 -26.22 8.46 -12.68
CA ARG A 58 -25.10 8.55 -13.62
C ARG A 58 -24.61 9.98 -13.56
N ARG A 59 -23.58 10.24 -12.76
CA ARG A 59 -22.97 11.57 -12.70
C ARG A 59 -21.94 11.68 -13.83
N ALA A 60 -22.41 12.08 -15.01
CA ALA A 60 -21.53 12.69 -15.98
C ALA A 60 -21.00 13.99 -15.36
N TYR A 61 -19.69 14.10 -15.17
CA TYR A 61 -19.06 15.36 -14.80
C TYR A 61 -19.14 16.30 -16.00
N SER A 62 -19.89 17.39 -15.87
CA SER A 62 -19.70 18.55 -16.73
C SER A 62 -18.37 19.19 -16.33
N GLY A 63 -17.40 19.22 -17.26
CA GLY A 63 -16.06 19.74 -17.01
C GLY A 63 -16.10 21.10 -16.33
N GLY A 64 -15.48 21.18 -15.15
CA GLY A 64 -15.19 22.42 -14.46
C GLY A 64 -13.75 22.82 -14.67
N ASP A 65 -13.49 24.12 -14.70
CA ASP A 65 -12.14 24.68 -14.81
C ASP A 65 -11.28 24.38 -13.56
N THR A 66 -11.91 23.96 -12.46
CA THR A 66 -11.28 23.62 -11.17
C THR A 66 -11.56 22.18 -10.73
N LEU A 67 -10.50 21.42 -10.47
CA LEU A 67 -10.49 20.14 -9.76
C LEU A 67 -10.48 20.39 -8.24
N GLN A 68 -11.56 20.00 -7.57
CA GLN A 68 -11.72 20.13 -6.12
C GLN A 68 -11.38 18.80 -5.42
N VAL A 69 -10.32 18.82 -4.63
CA VAL A 69 -9.86 17.67 -3.82
C VAL A 69 -10.28 17.88 -2.36
N PRO A 70 -10.68 16.83 -1.60
CA PRO A 70 -11.10 17.00 -0.22
C PRO A 70 -10.01 17.60 0.69
N PRO A 71 -10.41 18.36 1.75
CA PRO A 71 -9.47 18.92 2.70
C PRO A 71 -8.56 17.89 3.38
N LEU A 72 -7.34 18.30 3.73
CA LEU A 72 -6.35 17.44 4.37
C LEU A 72 -6.31 17.63 5.90
N GLU A 73 -6.44 16.53 6.65
CA GLU A 73 -6.41 16.55 8.12
C GLU A 73 -4.99 16.54 8.69
N VAL A 74 -4.26 17.64 8.47
CA VAL A 74 -2.83 17.79 8.78
C VAL A 74 -2.45 17.33 10.20
N ASP A 75 -3.18 17.77 11.23
CA ASP A 75 -2.84 17.47 12.63
C ASP A 75 -3.08 16.01 13.04
N ARG A 76 -3.94 15.28 12.32
CA ARG A 76 -4.15 13.84 12.50
C ARG A 76 -3.00 13.08 11.86
N LEU A 77 -2.76 13.32 10.57
CA LEU A 77 -1.71 12.65 9.78
C LEU A 77 -0.30 12.84 10.36
N ARG A 78 0.00 14.03 10.92
CA ARG A 78 1.28 14.29 11.59
C ARG A 78 1.54 13.44 12.84
N LYS A 79 0.47 13.00 13.54
CA LYS A 79 0.53 12.15 14.73
C LYS A 79 0.60 10.67 14.37
N GLU A 80 -0.21 10.25 13.40
CA GLU A 80 -0.22 8.87 12.87
C GLU A 80 1.08 8.50 12.17
N HIS A 81 1.76 9.47 11.53
CA HIS A 81 2.98 9.24 10.78
C HIS A 81 4.16 10.01 11.38
N ALA A 82 4.44 9.80 12.67
CA ALA A 82 5.60 10.36 13.33
C ALA A 82 6.92 9.98 12.59
N PRO A 83 7.95 10.85 12.56
CA PRO A 83 9.22 10.51 11.93
C PRO A 83 9.95 9.39 12.67
N GLU A 84 10.25 8.30 11.98
CA GLU A 84 11.02 7.17 12.48
C GLU A 84 12.33 7.00 11.67
N LYS A 85 13.36 6.42 12.28
CA LYS A 85 14.61 6.03 11.60
C LYS A 85 14.51 4.59 11.11
N GLY A 86 15.20 4.26 10.02
CA GLY A 86 15.09 2.94 9.38
C GLY A 86 13.72 2.71 8.71
N LYS A 87 13.00 3.80 8.40
CA LYS A 87 11.76 3.81 7.62
C LYS A 87 11.72 5.06 6.73
N PRO A 88 11.04 5.02 5.57
CA PRO A 88 10.82 6.20 4.74
C PRO A 88 9.95 7.21 5.48
N LEU A 89 10.28 8.51 5.39
CA LEU A 89 9.52 9.54 6.10
C LEU A 89 8.26 9.94 5.32
N ARG A 90 7.08 9.52 5.79
CA ARG A 90 5.81 9.93 5.17
C ARG A 90 5.51 11.41 5.41
N PHE A 91 5.22 12.14 4.33
CA PHE A 91 4.99 13.59 4.36
C PHE A 91 3.68 14.04 3.68
N ALA A 92 3.13 13.22 2.78
CA ALA A 92 1.92 13.53 2.02
C ALA A 92 0.95 12.35 1.96
N GLU A 93 -0.30 12.66 1.61
CA GLU A 93 -1.36 11.70 1.33
C GLU A 93 -1.81 11.83 -0.13
N ARG A 94 -1.69 10.74 -0.89
CA ARG A 94 -2.18 10.64 -2.26
C ARG A 94 -3.69 10.69 -2.30
N TRP A 95 -4.25 11.56 -3.15
CA TRP A 95 -5.65 11.50 -3.55
C TRP A 95 -5.74 11.01 -5.00
N PRO A 96 -6.43 9.89 -5.28
CA PRO A 96 -6.60 9.41 -6.64
C PRO A 96 -7.55 10.33 -7.42
N VAL A 97 -7.19 10.63 -8.67
CA VAL A 97 -7.99 11.41 -9.61
C VAL A 97 -7.94 10.74 -10.99
N ASP A 98 -8.80 11.17 -11.92
CA ASP A 98 -8.71 10.77 -13.32
C ASP A 98 -8.97 12.01 -14.19
N VAL A 99 -7.88 12.68 -14.57
CA VAL A 99 -7.91 14.02 -15.17
C VAL A 99 -7.12 14.01 -16.47
N THR A 100 -7.83 14.28 -17.56
CA THR A 100 -7.30 14.38 -18.93
C THR A 100 -7.71 15.72 -19.55
N PRO A 101 -6.98 16.23 -20.57
CA PRO A 101 -7.37 17.44 -21.29
C PRO A 101 -8.71 17.36 -22.05
N SER A 102 -9.29 16.17 -22.16
CA SER A 102 -10.61 15.92 -22.75
C SER A 102 -11.75 15.84 -21.73
N SER A 103 -11.44 15.64 -20.43
CA SER A 103 -12.44 15.47 -19.35
C SER A 103 -12.54 16.69 -18.42
N HIS A 104 -11.43 17.40 -18.21
CA HIS A 104 -11.32 18.49 -17.23
C HIS A 104 -10.59 19.70 -17.81
N GLY A 105 -10.74 20.85 -17.15
CA GLY A 105 -10.13 22.10 -17.59
C GLY A 105 -10.78 22.68 -18.85
N ARG A 106 -10.17 23.75 -19.36
CA ARG A 106 -10.72 24.57 -20.45
C ARG A 106 -9.69 24.78 -21.53
N TRP A 107 -10.10 24.59 -22.78
CA TRP A 107 -9.32 24.94 -23.96
C TRP A 107 -9.66 26.37 -24.45
N GLU A 108 -8.64 27.14 -24.80
CA GLU A 108 -8.71 28.42 -25.50
C GLU A 108 -7.88 28.36 -26.78
N ASP A 109 -8.53 28.48 -27.94
CA ASP A 109 -7.87 28.45 -29.25
C ASP A 109 -7.56 29.88 -29.73
N SER A 110 -6.31 30.13 -30.13
CA SER A 110 -5.75 31.44 -30.49
C SER A 110 -5.07 31.44 -31.86
N GLY A 111 -5.78 30.96 -32.87
CA GLY A 111 -5.32 30.92 -34.27
C GLY A 111 -4.34 29.78 -34.52
N THR A 112 -3.06 29.96 -34.18
CA THR A 112 -2.00 28.94 -34.38
C THR A 112 -1.63 28.18 -33.10
N LYS A 113 -2.11 28.61 -31.94
CA LYS A 113 -1.90 27.94 -30.65
C LYS A 113 -3.21 27.59 -29.97
N SER A 114 -3.23 26.46 -29.28
CA SER A 114 -4.27 26.03 -28.37
C SER A 114 -3.71 25.99 -26.96
N ARG A 115 -4.43 26.57 -25.99
CA ARG A 115 -4.06 26.56 -24.58
C ARG A 115 -5.08 25.73 -23.79
N TRP A 116 -4.62 24.82 -22.94
CA TRP A 116 -5.44 24.14 -21.95
C TRP A 116 -5.08 24.64 -20.55
N THR A 117 -6.09 24.83 -19.70
CA THR A 117 -5.90 25.23 -18.31
C THR A 117 -6.80 24.45 -17.38
N VAL A 118 -6.25 23.92 -16.29
CA VAL A 118 -7.01 23.35 -15.16
C VAL A 118 -6.39 23.81 -13.84
N ARG A 119 -7.24 24.26 -12.92
CA ARG A 119 -6.88 24.63 -11.56
C ARG A 119 -7.13 23.46 -10.62
N ILE A 120 -6.24 23.25 -9.65
CA ILE A 120 -6.32 22.20 -8.64
C ILE A 120 -6.36 22.88 -7.27
N GLU A 121 -7.36 22.53 -6.46
CA GLU A 121 -7.51 23.01 -5.08
C GLU A 121 -7.58 21.80 -4.13
N ALA A 122 -6.75 21.78 -3.09
CA ALA A 122 -6.65 20.69 -2.12
C ALA A 122 -6.50 21.22 -0.68
N PRO A 123 -7.57 21.79 -0.11
CA PRO A 123 -7.50 22.69 1.05
C PRO A 123 -6.72 22.13 2.24
N GLY A 124 -5.81 22.94 2.80
CA GLY A 124 -5.00 22.58 3.96
C GLY A 124 -3.72 21.80 3.63
N ALA A 125 -3.51 21.37 2.39
CA ALA A 125 -2.20 20.89 1.94
C ALA A 125 -1.12 21.98 2.12
N GLN A 126 0.08 21.56 2.50
CA GLN A 126 1.25 22.43 2.67
C GLN A 126 2.07 22.54 1.38
N ASN A 127 1.89 21.57 0.48
CA ASN A 127 2.52 21.44 -0.82
C ASN A 127 1.74 20.41 -1.66
N LEU A 128 1.92 20.47 -2.97
CA LEU A 128 1.34 19.57 -3.96
C LEU A 128 2.44 18.98 -4.86
N ASN A 129 2.37 17.67 -5.09
CA ASN A 129 3.05 16.97 -6.18
C ASN A 129 1.99 16.26 -7.02
N LEU A 130 2.16 16.25 -8.33
CA LEU A 130 1.23 15.64 -9.27
C LEU A 130 1.84 14.38 -9.88
N ALA A 131 1.01 13.35 -10.04
CA ALA A 131 1.38 12.08 -10.65
C ALA A 131 0.61 11.88 -11.96
N PHE A 132 1.30 11.92 -13.09
CA PHE A 132 0.78 11.56 -14.40
C PHE A 132 1.13 10.10 -14.68
N SER A 133 0.13 9.26 -14.94
CA SER A 133 0.33 7.89 -15.43
C SER A 133 0.38 7.78 -16.95
N GLN A 134 0.06 8.87 -17.64
CA GLN A 134 0.31 9.04 -19.06
C GLN A 134 0.81 10.46 -19.24
N PHE A 135 2.03 10.60 -19.75
CA PHE A 135 2.66 11.86 -20.08
C PHE A 135 3.33 11.77 -21.45
N ARG A 136 2.72 12.41 -22.45
CA ARG A 136 3.31 12.58 -23.79
C ARG A 136 2.90 13.91 -24.39
N LEU A 137 3.90 14.76 -24.61
CA LEU A 137 3.79 16.08 -25.21
C LEU A 137 4.40 16.10 -26.62
N PRO A 138 3.74 16.69 -27.64
CA PRO A 138 4.35 16.91 -28.95
C PRO A 138 5.38 18.05 -28.93
N ALA A 139 6.17 18.19 -30.00
CA ALA A 139 7.36 19.04 -30.04
C ALA A 139 7.10 20.54 -29.75
N SER A 140 5.91 21.08 -30.06
CA SER A 140 5.56 22.47 -29.74
C SER A 140 4.96 22.69 -28.35
N ALA A 141 4.71 21.62 -27.59
CA ALA A 141 3.97 21.68 -26.33
C ALA A 141 4.83 22.07 -25.13
N GLN A 142 4.25 22.87 -24.24
CA GLN A 142 4.84 23.31 -22.98
C GLN A 142 3.79 23.28 -21.87
N LEU A 143 3.99 22.44 -20.85
CA LEU A 143 3.16 22.37 -19.65
C LEU A 143 3.81 23.15 -18.50
N GLU A 144 3.17 24.21 -18.06
CA GLU A 144 3.57 25.06 -16.94
C GLU A 144 2.83 24.69 -15.65
N LEU A 145 3.56 24.73 -14.53
CA LEU A 145 3.00 24.68 -13.17
C LEU A 145 3.01 26.10 -12.59
N ARG A 146 1.83 26.66 -12.30
CA ARG A 146 1.67 28.08 -11.99
C ARG A 146 0.93 28.30 -10.67
N VAL A 147 1.39 29.24 -9.86
CA VAL A 147 0.70 29.68 -8.63
C VAL A 147 0.53 31.19 -8.69
N ASN A 148 -0.70 31.68 -8.53
CA ASN A 148 -1.05 33.11 -8.69
C ASN A 148 -0.56 33.74 -10.02
N GLY A 149 -0.37 32.91 -11.06
CA GLY A 149 0.14 33.31 -12.36
C GLY A 149 1.68 33.41 -12.49
N GLU A 150 2.42 33.08 -11.44
CA GLU A 150 3.88 32.92 -11.45
C GLU A 150 4.25 31.46 -11.81
N LEU A 151 5.27 31.28 -12.64
CA LEU A 151 5.78 29.97 -13.07
C LEU A 151 6.72 29.40 -12.00
N MET A 152 6.42 28.20 -11.49
CA MET A 152 7.11 27.64 -10.32
C MET A 152 8.43 26.93 -10.63
N VAL A 153 8.50 26.26 -11.79
CA VAL A 153 9.66 25.53 -12.31
C VAL A 153 9.71 25.70 -13.83
N ARG A 154 10.77 25.22 -14.52
CA ARG A 154 10.78 25.23 -16.00
C ARG A 154 9.52 24.54 -16.56
N PRO A 155 9.00 24.93 -17.74
CA PRO A 155 7.95 24.16 -18.39
C PRO A 155 8.43 22.73 -18.67
N PHE A 156 7.50 21.78 -18.58
CA PHE A 156 7.69 20.42 -19.10
C PHE A 156 7.38 20.42 -20.60
N THR A 157 8.15 19.68 -21.37
CA THR A 157 8.13 19.70 -22.84
C THR A 157 8.17 18.28 -23.40
N ALA A 158 8.34 18.14 -24.72
CA ALA A 158 8.58 16.84 -25.35
C ALA A 158 9.93 16.20 -24.93
N GLU A 159 10.85 16.95 -24.33
CA GLU A 159 12.10 16.43 -23.76
C GLU A 159 11.83 15.62 -22.47
N ASP A 160 10.75 15.92 -21.73
CA ASP A 160 10.33 15.23 -20.51
C ASP A 160 9.45 13.97 -20.79
N ASN A 161 9.43 13.48 -22.02
CA ASN A 161 8.63 12.33 -22.44
C ASN A 161 9.35 11.00 -22.16
N GLU A 162 9.11 10.41 -20.99
CA GLU A 162 9.77 9.16 -20.62
C GLU A 162 9.20 7.90 -21.29
N ASN A 163 10.07 6.89 -21.44
CA ASN A 163 9.70 5.58 -22.02
C ASN A 163 8.63 4.85 -21.19
N HIS A 164 8.65 5.01 -19.86
CA HIS A 164 7.63 4.46 -18.97
C HIS A 164 6.31 5.26 -18.98
N GLY A 165 6.28 6.42 -19.66
CA GLY A 165 5.06 7.21 -19.87
C GLY A 165 4.50 7.90 -18.62
N GLU A 166 5.24 7.95 -17.52
CA GLU A 166 4.84 8.69 -16.32
C GLU A 166 5.58 10.03 -16.23
N LEU A 167 4.99 11.00 -15.54
CA LEU A 167 5.70 12.18 -15.05
C LEU A 167 5.25 12.49 -13.63
N TRP A 168 6.21 12.76 -12.76
CA TRP A 168 5.95 13.21 -11.40
C TRP A 168 6.52 14.63 -11.24
N THR A 169 5.72 15.56 -10.71
CA THR A 169 6.13 16.98 -10.71
C THR A 169 6.90 17.37 -9.45
N PRO A 170 7.77 18.40 -9.51
CA PRO A 170 8.31 19.04 -8.32
C PRO A 170 7.23 19.47 -7.32
N LEU A 171 7.59 19.53 -6.06
CA LEU A 171 6.72 19.99 -4.99
C LEU A 171 6.47 21.50 -5.10
N VAL A 172 5.21 21.85 -5.35
CA VAL A 172 4.73 23.24 -5.36
C VAL A 172 4.20 23.59 -3.97
N ALA A 173 4.58 24.77 -3.45
CA ALA A 173 4.15 25.24 -2.14
C ALA A 173 2.67 25.65 -2.11
N GLY A 174 1.94 25.27 -1.07
CA GLY A 174 0.54 25.64 -0.84
C GLY A 174 -0.49 24.54 -1.15
N ASP A 175 -1.76 24.91 -1.19
CA ASP A 175 -2.93 24.05 -1.45
C ASP A 175 -3.64 24.35 -2.78
N GLU A 176 -3.04 25.18 -3.64
CA GLU A 176 -3.55 25.53 -4.97
C GLU A 176 -2.45 25.46 -6.04
N LEU A 177 -2.77 24.94 -7.23
CA LEU A 177 -1.89 24.89 -8.39
C LEU A 177 -2.70 25.01 -9.69
N GLU A 178 -2.26 25.84 -10.63
CA GLU A 178 -2.79 25.91 -11.99
C GLU A 178 -1.84 25.18 -12.96
N LEU A 179 -2.37 24.23 -13.73
CA LEU A 179 -1.69 23.63 -14.87
C LEU A 179 -2.08 24.39 -16.13
N VAL A 180 -1.09 24.83 -16.91
CA VAL A 180 -1.31 25.50 -18.20
C VAL A 180 -0.48 24.82 -19.27
N LEU A 181 -1.13 24.21 -20.26
CA LEU A 181 -0.49 23.63 -21.44
C LEU A 181 -0.69 24.56 -22.64
N ASP A 182 0.40 25.05 -23.23
CA ASP A 182 0.37 25.65 -24.58
C ASP A 182 0.86 24.63 -25.61
N VAL A 183 0.18 24.51 -26.76
CA VAL A 183 0.57 23.65 -27.89
C VAL A 183 0.20 24.30 -29.23
N ALA A 184 0.87 23.95 -30.33
CA ALA A 184 0.41 24.33 -31.67
C ALA A 184 -0.96 23.69 -31.96
N ALA A 185 -1.86 24.45 -32.59
CA ALA A 185 -3.24 23.98 -32.83
C ALA A 185 -3.32 22.72 -33.71
N GLU A 186 -2.31 22.47 -34.54
CA GLU A 186 -2.18 21.28 -35.39
C GLU A 186 -1.59 20.05 -34.68
N GLU A 187 -0.90 20.25 -33.55
CA GLU A 187 -0.35 19.17 -32.71
C GLU A 187 -1.26 18.83 -31.50
N ARG A 188 -2.34 19.58 -31.28
CA ARG A 188 -3.24 19.44 -30.12
C ARG A 188 -3.74 18.00 -29.89
N GLU A 189 -4.08 17.28 -30.95
CA GLU A 189 -4.58 15.88 -30.88
C GLU A 189 -3.47 14.86 -30.57
N GLN A 190 -2.20 15.29 -30.50
CA GLN A 190 -1.05 14.46 -30.12
C GLN A 190 -0.72 14.55 -28.61
N VAL A 191 -1.42 15.42 -27.87
CA VAL A 191 -1.28 15.57 -26.42
C VAL A 191 -1.97 14.37 -25.73
N ASP A 192 -1.20 13.51 -25.10
CA ASP A 192 -1.72 12.43 -24.25
C ASP A 192 -1.27 12.67 -22.80
N LEU A 193 -2.19 13.17 -21.97
CA LEU A 193 -1.97 13.47 -20.56
C LEU A 193 -3.06 12.84 -19.71
N ARG A 194 -2.66 12.07 -18.69
CA ARG A 194 -3.56 11.54 -17.66
C ARG A 194 -2.94 11.70 -16.27
N LEU A 195 -3.41 12.72 -15.56
CA LEU A 195 -3.14 12.93 -14.14
C LEU A 195 -3.97 11.91 -13.35
N ASN A 196 -3.29 11.01 -12.63
CA ASN A 196 -3.92 9.92 -11.85
C ASN A 196 -3.79 10.10 -10.32
N GLY A 197 -3.09 11.15 -9.86
CA GLY A 197 -2.94 11.44 -8.43
C GLY A 197 -2.57 12.88 -8.14
N VAL A 198 -3.18 13.43 -7.08
CA VAL A 198 -2.77 14.68 -6.43
C VAL A 198 -2.22 14.32 -5.05
N ASN A 199 -0.92 14.46 -4.85
CA ASN A 199 -0.25 14.14 -3.59
C ASN A 199 -0.22 15.40 -2.71
N ARG A 200 -0.86 15.34 -1.54
CA ARG A 200 -1.13 16.48 -0.66
C ARG A 200 -0.24 16.43 0.58
N GLY A 201 0.72 17.34 0.70
CA GLY A 201 1.65 17.38 1.84
C GLY A 201 0.97 17.79 3.15
N PHE A 202 1.03 16.94 4.18
CA PHE A 202 0.71 17.33 5.56
C PHE A 202 1.95 17.82 6.33
N ARG A 203 3.16 17.45 5.90
CA ARG A 203 4.41 18.13 6.30
C ARG A 203 4.78 19.14 5.22
N ALA A 204 5.26 20.30 5.61
CA ALA A 204 5.69 21.30 4.65
C ALA A 204 7.09 20.95 4.12
N PHE A 205 7.20 20.90 2.81
CA PHE A 205 8.45 20.91 2.06
C PHE A 205 8.38 22.11 1.11
N SER A 206 8.49 23.28 1.71
CA SER A 206 8.43 24.60 1.07
C SER A 206 8.94 25.66 2.06
N LEU A 207 9.14 26.88 1.59
CA LEU A 207 9.77 28.01 2.31
C LEU A 207 9.18 28.39 3.69
N ALA A 208 8.10 27.76 4.18
CA ALA A 208 7.54 28.04 5.51
C ALA A 208 6.65 26.93 6.12
N ALA A 209 7.23 25.83 6.61
CA ALA A 209 6.84 25.14 7.87
C ALA A 209 7.85 24.02 8.18
N GLY A 210 7.93 23.42 9.38
CA GLY A 210 7.08 23.53 10.57
C GLY A 210 7.15 22.22 11.35
N MET A 211 8.24 22.01 12.10
CA MET A 211 8.47 20.82 12.93
C MET A 211 8.82 21.22 14.36
N GLU A 212 7.94 20.91 15.31
CA GLU A 212 8.38 20.72 16.71
C GLU A 212 9.09 19.36 16.80
N LYS A 213 10.15 19.27 17.62
CA LYS A 213 10.77 17.96 17.90
C LYS A 213 9.83 17.14 18.79
N LEU A 214 9.25 16.09 18.21
CA LEU A 214 8.62 15.01 18.96
C LEU A 214 9.71 14.36 19.83
N GLU A 215 9.52 14.45 21.14
CA GLU A 215 10.32 13.89 22.23
C GLU A 215 11.83 14.17 22.22
N GLY A 216 12.25 15.12 23.05
CA GLY A 216 13.65 15.41 23.29
C GLY A 216 13.86 16.84 23.75
N SER A 217 13.88 17.06 25.07
CA SER A 217 14.20 18.37 25.64
C SER A 217 15.70 18.65 25.53
N ALA A 218 16.20 18.87 24.30
CA ALA A 218 17.49 19.52 24.08
C ALA A 218 17.42 20.90 24.75
N PRO A 219 18.20 21.19 25.82
CA PRO A 219 17.98 22.39 26.63
C PRO A 219 18.28 23.72 25.90
N ALA A 220 18.85 23.63 24.69
CA ALA A 220 19.09 24.74 23.77
C ALA A 220 19.04 24.22 22.32
N GLY A 221 17.87 24.31 21.67
CA GLY A 221 17.71 24.30 20.21
C GLY A 221 18.14 23.02 19.45
N ASP A 222 18.34 23.19 18.14
CA ASP A 222 18.69 22.10 17.22
C ASP A 222 20.21 21.90 17.09
N CYS A 223 20.67 20.65 17.06
CA CYS A 223 22.09 20.28 17.11
C CYS A 223 22.78 20.12 15.75
N HIS A 224 21.99 19.96 14.68
CA HIS A 224 22.48 19.77 13.32
C HIS A 224 23.26 21.00 12.81
N ILE A 225 24.07 20.80 11.77
CA ILE A 225 24.96 21.82 11.20
C ILE A 225 24.49 22.12 9.78
N ASP A 226 24.11 23.36 9.47
CA ASP A 226 23.88 23.76 8.07
C ASP A 226 25.18 23.58 7.29
N VAL A 227 25.09 22.95 6.11
CA VAL A 227 26.28 22.73 5.27
C VAL A 227 26.98 24.03 4.87
N VAL A 228 26.29 25.17 4.81
CA VAL A 228 26.87 26.48 4.47
C VAL A 228 27.70 27.11 5.59
N CYS A 229 27.72 26.55 6.80
CA CYS A 229 28.53 27.06 7.91
C CYS A 229 30.03 27.02 7.59
N SER A 230 30.74 28.08 7.97
CA SER A 230 32.20 28.13 7.88
C SER A 230 32.91 27.21 8.88
N ALA A 231 34.22 27.06 8.74
CA ALA A 231 35.08 26.38 9.71
C ALA A 231 34.90 26.87 11.16
N GLU A 232 34.68 28.17 11.38
CA GLU A 232 34.48 28.75 12.71
C GLU A 232 33.07 28.49 13.23
N GLU A 233 32.04 28.69 12.41
CA GLU A 233 30.63 28.58 12.82
C GLU A 233 30.15 27.14 13.03
N SER A 234 30.68 26.19 12.25
CA SER A 234 30.32 24.77 12.34
C SER A 234 30.81 24.10 13.63
N GLY A 235 31.94 24.58 14.17
CA GLY A 235 32.68 23.91 15.24
C GLY A 235 33.55 22.74 14.76
N ALA A 236 33.52 22.38 13.47
CA ALA A 236 34.35 21.32 12.87
C ALA A 236 35.75 21.81 12.44
N GLY A 237 36.02 23.13 12.56
CA GLY A 237 37.25 23.72 12.06
C GLY A 237 37.38 23.56 10.54
N GLY A 238 38.61 23.58 10.02
CA GLY A 238 38.87 23.46 8.58
C GLY A 238 38.52 22.10 7.95
N LEU A 239 37.92 21.16 8.70
CA LEU A 239 37.45 19.89 8.15
C LEU A 239 36.22 20.08 7.27
N ILE A 240 35.25 20.91 7.66
CA ILE A 240 34.04 21.15 6.85
C ILE A 240 34.34 21.69 5.46
N ASP A 241 35.44 22.44 5.32
CA ASP A 241 35.89 22.99 4.04
C ASP A 241 36.54 21.95 3.12
N GLN A 242 36.90 20.77 3.63
CA GLN A 242 37.40 19.65 2.82
C GLN A 242 36.26 18.87 2.16
N PHE A 243 35.06 18.85 2.78
CA PHE A 243 33.88 18.13 2.28
C PHE A 243 32.96 18.97 1.38
N ARG A 244 33.42 20.13 0.88
CA ARG A 244 32.59 21.02 0.05
C ARG A 244 32.11 20.37 -1.24
N ASN A 245 32.90 19.49 -1.83
CA ASN A 245 32.52 18.73 -3.03
C ASN A 245 31.51 17.63 -2.66
N GLN A 246 31.76 16.88 -1.59
CA GLN A 246 30.90 15.81 -1.07
C GLN A 246 29.51 16.34 -0.66
N ILE A 247 29.46 17.56 -0.12
CA ILE A 247 28.21 18.29 0.13
C ILE A 247 27.37 18.48 -1.15
N LYS A 248 28.00 18.66 -2.31
CA LYS A 248 27.32 18.78 -3.61
C LYS A 248 26.91 17.44 -4.23
N ALA A 249 27.36 16.30 -3.69
CA ALA A 249 26.89 14.98 -4.11
C ALA A 249 25.56 14.58 -3.48
N ALA A 250 25.22 15.10 -2.30
CA ALA A 250 24.03 14.68 -1.55
C ALA A 250 22.73 15.37 -2.04
N GLY A 251 21.69 14.56 -2.24
CA GLY A 251 20.34 14.99 -2.62
C GLY A 251 19.27 14.43 -1.67
N VAL A 252 18.18 15.18 -1.49
CA VAL A 252 16.95 14.68 -0.86
C VAL A 252 16.00 14.27 -1.96
N TYR A 253 15.23 13.20 -1.79
CA TYR A 253 14.26 12.80 -2.80
C TYR A 253 12.90 12.46 -2.21
N ILE A 254 11.88 12.61 -3.05
CA ILE A 254 10.57 12.02 -2.82
C ILE A 254 10.39 10.76 -3.64
N LEU A 255 9.63 9.82 -3.08
CA LEU A 255 9.18 8.60 -3.76
C LEU A 255 7.66 8.50 -3.68
N SER A 256 7.04 8.14 -4.80
CA SER A 256 5.58 7.97 -4.96
C SER A 256 4.77 9.17 -4.47
N GLY A 257 5.37 10.37 -4.54
CA GLY A 257 4.81 11.63 -4.06
C GLY A 257 4.50 11.70 -2.56
N THR A 258 4.89 10.71 -1.75
CA THR A 258 4.39 10.53 -0.37
C THR A 258 5.44 10.28 0.70
N TYR A 259 6.64 9.82 0.32
CA TYR A 259 7.75 9.52 1.22
C TYR A 259 9.00 10.34 0.90
N PHE A 260 9.80 10.67 1.91
CA PHE A 260 11.15 11.24 1.79
C PHE A 260 12.23 10.25 2.21
N CYS A 261 13.36 10.29 1.49
CA CYS A 261 14.65 9.76 1.91
C CYS A 261 15.80 10.66 1.38
N SER A 262 17.02 10.34 1.78
CA SER A 262 18.27 10.98 1.34
C SER A 262 19.09 10.03 0.45
N GLY A 263 20.02 10.58 -0.33
CA GLY A 263 20.99 9.78 -1.09
C GLY A 263 22.11 10.64 -1.66
N ALA A 264 22.95 10.08 -2.52
CA ALA A 264 24.01 10.81 -3.20
C ALA A 264 24.34 10.31 -4.61
N ALA A 265 24.70 11.25 -5.49
CA ALA A 265 25.28 10.94 -6.78
C ALA A 265 26.66 10.29 -6.63
N ILE A 266 26.93 9.21 -7.38
CA ILE A 266 28.13 8.38 -7.20
C ILE A 266 28.84 8.12 -8.55
N ASN A 267 30.17 8.24 -8.55
CA ASN A 267 31.02 8.04 -9.73
C ASN A 267 31.29 6.54 -10.01
N ASN A 268 31.67 6.20 -11.23
CA ASN A 268 32.08 4.85 -11.64
C ASN A 268 33.45 4.89 -12.35
N THR A 269 34.10 3.74 -12.54
CA THR A 269 35.47 3.67 -13.06
C THR A 269 35.65 4.18 -14.50
N ARG A 270 34.57 4.31 -15.28
CA ARG A 270 34.60 4.94 -16.61
C ARG A 270 34.65 6.47 -16.57
N ASN A 271 34.24 7.08 -15.45
CA ASN A 271 34.08 8.55 -15.33
C ASN A 271 33.18 9.12 -16.44
N ASP A 272 32.14 8.35 -16.83
CA ASP A 272 31.26 8.60 -17.96
C ASP A 272 30.09 9.57 -17.65
N LYS A 273 30.11 10.21 -16.48
CA LYS A 273 29.08 11.12 -15.95
C LYS A 273 27.68 10.52 -15.77
N ARG A 274 27.54 9.19 -15.85
CA ARG A 274 26.26 8.48 -15.75
C ARG A 274 25.53 8.81 -14.43
N PRO A 275 24.21 9.10 -14.44
CA PRO A 275 23.50 9.69 -13.30
C PRO A 275 23.11 8.64 -12.25
N LEU A 276 24.10 7.94 -11.69
CA LEU A 276 23.94 6.93 -10.66
C LEU A 276 23.71 7.59 -9.28
N PHE A 277 22.72 7.10 -8.54
CA PHE A 277 22.34 7.62 -7.22
C PHE A 277 22.20 6.49 -6.19
N LEU A 278 22.97 6.58 -5.11
CA LEU A 278 22.99 5.62 -4.00
C LEU A 278 22.03 6.07 -2.89
N THR A 279 21.22 5.14 -2.40
CA THR A 279 20.29 5.31 -1.28
C THR A 279 20.05 3.98 -0.55
N ALA A 280 19.06 3.90 0.34
CA ALA A 280 18.78 2.74 1.18
C ALA A 280 17.63 1.86 0.68
N ASP A 281 17.72 0.55 0.95
CA ASP A 281 16.74 -0.48 0.56
C ASP A 281 15.39 -0.27 1.27
N HIS A 282 15.42 -0.01 2.57
CA HIS A 282 14.23 0.26 3.36
C HIS A 282 13.49 1.56 2.96
N CYS A 283 14.06 2.40 2.08
CA CYS A 283 13.33 3.52 1.48
C CYS A 283 12.27 3.06 0.45
N GLY A 284 12.28 1.76 0.07
CA GLY A 284 11.19 1.11 -0.65
C GLY A 284 11.15 1.38 -2.15
N ILE A 285 12.31 1.59 -2.78
CA ILE A 285 12.39 1.74 -4.25
C ILE A 285 12.28 0.36 -4.91
N THR A 286 11.32 0.23 -5.83
CA THR A 286 11.05 -0.98 -6.60
C THR A 286 11.09 -0.68 -8.10
N LEU A 287 11.11 -1.73 -8.93
CA LEU A 287 10.92 -1.59 -10.38
C LEU A 287 9.60 -0.88 -10.74
N SER A 288 8.56 -1.02 -9.91
CA SER A 288 7.24 -0.45 -10.15
C SER A 288 7.06 0.99 -9.64
N ASN A 289 8.01 1.54 -8.88
CA ASN A 289 7.90 2.90 -8.35
C ASN A 289 9.13 3.80 -8.58
N ALA A 290 10.24 3.30 -9.12
CA ALA A 290 11.45 4.10 -9.37
C ALA A 290 11.18 5.34 -10.25
N ALA A 291 10.29 5.22 -11.25
CA ALA A 291 9.79 6.31 -12.09
C ALA A 291 9.14 7.47 -11.29
N SER A 292 8.69 7.22 -10.06
CA SER A 292 8.09 8.22 -9.17
C SER A 292 9.08 9.00 -8.32
N MET A 293 10.38 8.78 -8.53
CA MET A 293 11.45 9.45 -7.80
C MET A 293 11.66 10.88 -8.32
N LEU A 294 11.75 11.86 -7.41
CA LEU A 294 12.33 13.18 -7.72
C LEU A 294 13.44 13.50 -6.74
N VAL A 295 14.65 13.72 -7.26
CA VAL A 295 15.82 14.12 -6.48
C VAL A 295 15.98 15.64 -6.55
N TYR A 296 16.04 16.30 -5.39
CA TYR A 296 16.31 17.72 -5.24
C TYR A 296 17.77 17.96 -4.84
N TRP A 297 18.49 18.68 -5.70
CA TRP A 297 19.87 19.09 -5.49
C TRP A 297 19.95 20.44 -4.82
N ASN A 298 21.06 20.71 -4.13
CA ASN A 298 21.33 22.02 -3.50
C ASN A 298 20.22 22.55 -2.56
N HIS A 299 19.38 21.66 -2.01
CA HIS A 299 18.39 22.00 -0.99
C HIS A 299 19.09 22.27 0.36
N GLU A 300 19.79 23.40 0.46
CA GLU A 300 20.59 23.82 1.61
C GLU A 300 20.24 25.24 2.06
N ASN A 301 20.27 25.50 3.37
CA ASN A 301 19.85 26.80 3.91
C ASN A 301 20.81 27.91 3.47
N SER A 302 20.30 29.08 3.10
CA SER A 302 21.11 30.13 2.45
C SER A 302 22.16 30.79 3.35
N ALA A 303 22.10 30.55 4.67
CA ALA A 303 23.00 31.12 5.67
C ALA A 303 23.19 30.15 6.84
N CYS A 304 24.31 30.21 7.54
CA CYS A 304 24.56 29.36 8.70
C CYS A 304 23.62 29.72 9.86
N ARG A 305 22.74 28.81 10.28
CA ARG A 305 21.98 28.94 11.54
C ARG A 305 22.85 28.41 12.68
N THR A 306 23.06 29.23 13.70
CA THR A 306 23.93 28.87 14.84
C THR A 306 23.41 27.64 15.57
N ARG A 307 24.24 26.59 15.68
CA ARG A 307 23.93 25.35 16.40
C ARG A 307 23.43 25.62 17.82
N GLY A 308 22.49 24.80 18.28
CA GLY A 308 21.91 24.90 19.62
C GLY A 308 20.98 26.11 19.83
N THR A 309 20.50 26.74 18.76
CA THR A 309 19.54 27.86 18.85
C THR A 309 18.16 27.49 18.33
N SER A 310 17.14 28.26 18.72
CA SER A 310 15.80 28.17 18.14
C SER A 310 15.78 28.57 16.67
N ALA A 311 16.71 29.42 16.21
CA ALA A 311 16.86 29.75 14.80
C ALA A 311 17.27 28.52 13.97
N ASN A 312 18.18 27.68 14.49
CA ASN A 312 18.56 26.42 13.83
C ASN A 312 17.44 25.37 13.80
N ALA A 313 16.51 25.45 14.75
CA ALA A 313 15.29 24.65 14.81
C ALA A 313 14.10 25.24 14.03
N SER A 314 14.26 26.44 13.44
CA SER A 314 13.22 27.09 12.64
C SER A 314 13.29 26.64 11.18
N ALA A 315 12.18 26.77 10.45
CA ALA A 315 12.14 26.56 9.00
C ALA A 315 13.24 27.37 8.32
N GLY A 316 13.95 26.74 7.36
CA GLY A 316 14.94 27.41 6.54
C GLY A 316 14.35 27.86 5.21
N ASN A 317 15.24 28.08 4.25
CA ASN A 317 14.91 28.62 2.93
C ASN A 317 15.64 27.90 1.78
N GLY A 318 15.89 26.60 1.95
CA GLY A 318 16.53 25.79 0.91
C GLY A 318 15.68 25.71 -0.37
N PRO A 319 16.27 25.92 -1.56
CA PRO A 319 15.53 25.86 -2.82
C PRO A 319 15.16 24.42 -3.21
N VAL A 320 14.20 24.27 -4.12
CA VAL A 320 13.71 22.97 -4.65
C VAL A 320 13.57 22.98 -6.19
N ASN A 321 14.18 23.97 -6.86
CA ASN A 321 14.09 24.17 -8.31
C ASN A 321 15.19 23.43 -9.10
N ASN A 322 16.25 22.96 -8.45
CA ASN A 322 17.28 22.14 -9.05
C ASN A 322 16.94 20.67 -8.78
N PHE A 323 16.38 19.96 -9.77
CA PHE A 323 15.91 18.60 -9.59
C PHE A 323 16.17 17.70 -10.81
N ASN A 324 16.10 16.39 -10.58
CA ASN A 324 15.88 15.37 -11.62
C ASN A 324 14.57 14.64 -11.27
N SER A 325 13.85 14.17 -12.29
CA SER A 325 12.63 13.35 -12.15
C SER A 325 12.83 12.03 -12.89
N GLY A 326 12.19 10.98 -12.41
CA GLY A 326 12.36 9.63 -12.96
C GLY A 326 13.63 8.95 -12.48
N ALA A 327 13.54 7.65 -12.25
CA ALA A 327 14.68 6.78 -12.05
C ALA A 327 14.38 5.33 -12.44
N ARG A 328 15.44 4.56 -12.71
CA ARG A 328 15.42 3.12 -12.94
C ARG A 328 16.20 2.42 -11.84
N LEU A 329 15.59 1.41 -11.21
CA LEU A 329 16.29 0.57 -10.23
C LEU A 329 17.42 -0.21 -10.91
N ARG A 330 18.64 -0.15 -10.34
CA ARG A 330 19.83 -0.85 -10.85
C ARG A 330 20.27 -1.99 -9.94
N ALA A 331 20.26 -1.77 -8.63
CA ALA A 331 20.49 -2.83 -7.63
C ALA A 331 19.76 -2.54 -6.33
N THR A 332 19.32 -3.58 -5.61
CA THR A 332 18.87 -3.45 -4.22
C THR A 332 19.27 -4.65 -3.37
N PHE A 333 19.63 -4.43 -2.10
CA PHE A 333 20.17 -5.47 -1.22
C PHE A 333 19.93 -5.18 0.26
N GLU A 334 18.90 -5.82 0.80
CA GLU A 334 18.43 -5.76 2.19
C GLU A 334 19.55 -5.93 3.24
N ALA A 335 20.43 -6.93 3.09
CA ALA A 335 21.36 -7.31 4.17
C ALA A 335 22.40 -6.23 4.53
N SER A 336 22.71 -5.32 3.61
CA SER A 336 23.44 -4.07 3.87
C SER A 336 22.66 -2.83 3.42
N ASP A 337 21.32 -2.94 3.43
CA ASP A 337 20.33 -1.88 3.21
C ASP A 337 20.66 -0.91 2.07
N MET A 338 21.07 -1.44 0.93
CA MET A 338 21.59 -0.65 -0.19
C MET A 338 20.65 -0.67 -1.39
N THR A 339 20.37 0.49 -1.95
CA THR A 339 19.77 0.65 -3.28
C THR A 339 20.63 1.55 -4.16
N LEU A 340 20.83 1.13 -5.40
CA LEU A 340 21.37 1.97 -6.47
C LEU A 340 20.30 2.16 -7.55
N VAL A 341 20.05 3.41 -7.92
CA VAL A 341 19.24 3.77 -9.09
C VAL A 341 20.08 4.54 -10.10
N GLU A 342 19.57 4.63 -11.32
CA GLU A 342 20.04 5.56 -12.35
C GLU A 342 18.89 6.48 -12.70
N LEU A 343 19.10 7.79 -12.64
CA LEU A 343 18.08 8.78 -13.00
C LEU A 343 17.81 8.70 -14.51
N ASP A 344 16.57 8.93 -14.94
CA ASP A 344 16.22 8.83 -16.37
C ASP A 344 16.94 9.90 -17.20
N ASP A 345 16.91 11.14 -16.71
CA ASP A 345 17.64 12.28 -17.26
C ASP A 345 19.10 12.38 -16.77
N PRO A 346 20.03 12.89 -17.60
CA PRO A 346 21.31 13.42 -17.13
C PRO A 346 21.13 14.48 -16.03
N ILE A 347 22.06 14.53 -15.08
CA ILE A 347 22.10 15.62 -14.10
C ILE A 347 22.61 16.88 -14.81
N ASP A 348 21.86 17.98 -14.75
CA ASP A 348 22.26 19.27 -15.33
C ASP A 348 23.61 19.75 -14.75
N GLU A 349 24.58 20.04 -15.62
CA GLU A 349 25.91 20.51 -15.23
C GLU A 349 25.85 21.85 -14.46
N ASP A 350 24.87 22.71 -14.77
CA ASP A 350 24.67 24.00 -14.10
C ASP A 350 24.09 23.84 -12.68
N HIS A 351 23.60 22.64 -12.30
CA HIS A 351 23.31 22.32 -10.89
C HIS A 351 24.58 22.16 -10.04
N GLY A 352 25.78 22.05 -10.64
CA GLY A 352 27.05 21.95 -9.93
C GLY A 352 27.17 20.71 -9.03
N VAL A 353 26.49 19.62 -9.40
CA VAL A 353 26.50 18.35 -8.66
C VAL A 353 27.87 17.67 -8.81
N PHE A 354 28.34 17.08 -7.72
CA PHE A 354 29.57 16.29 -7.65
C PHE A 354 29.21 14.81 -7.65
N LEU A 355 29.79 14.03 -8.55
CA LEU A 355 29.69 12.57 -8.50
C LEU A 355 30.72 12.07 -7.49
N ALA A 356 30.25 11.61 -6.33
CA ALA A 356 31.14 11.22 -5.25
C ALA A 356 31.99 9.99 -5.60
N GLY A 357 33.26 10.03 -5.17
CA GLY A 357 34.11 8.84 -5.15
C GLY A 357 33.63 7.82 -4.12
N TRP A 358 34.20 6.62 -4.15
CA TRP A 358 33.86 5.53 -3.24
C TRP A 358 35.08 4.72 -2.82
N SER A 359 34.99 4.08 -1.66
CA SER A 359 35.98 3.12 -1.17
C SER A 359 35.30 1.85 -0.65
N ARG A 360 35.82 0.70 -1.08
CA ARG A 360 35.49 -0.63 -0.53
C ARG A 360 36.65 -1.22 0.28
N ALA A 361 37.64 -0.40 0.65
CA ALA A 361 38.89 -0.80 1.30
C ALA A 361 39.03 -0.21 2.71
N GLY A 362 39.78 -0.93 3.55
CA GLY A 362 40.18 -0.47 4.87
C GLY A 362 39.03 -0.31 5.87
N VAL A 363 39.32 0.45 6.93
CA VAL A 363 38.36 1.02 7.87
C VAL A 363 38.56 2.54 7.82
N PRO A 364 37.50 3.36 7.75
CA PRO A 364 37.62 4.82 7.81
C PRO A 364 38.29 5.29 9.10
N GLU A 365 39.05 6.39 9.05
CA GLU A 365 39.64 6.99 10.26
C GLU A 365 38.65 7.90 11.02
N LEU A 366 37.57 8.31 10.34
CA LEU A 366 36.49 9.17 10.82
C LEU A 366 35.24 8.91 9.97
N ALA A 367 34.08 9.43 10.37
CA ALA A 367 32.86 9.38 9.57
C ALA A 367 32.24 10.78 9.35
N VAL A 368 31.91 11.10 8.10
CA VAL A 368 31.15 12.32 7.77
C VAL A 368 29.84 11.96 7.09
N GLY A 369 28.72 12.27 7.75
CA GLY A 369 27.38 12.10 7.17
C GLY A 369 26.86 13.41 6.58
N VAL A 370 26.38 13.40 5.34
CA VAL A 370 25.67 14.55 4.72
C VAL A 370 24.24 14.16 4.38
N HIS A 371 23.26 14.76 5.04
CA HIS A 371 21.90 14.20 5.13
C HIS A 371 20.80 15.26 5.30
N PHE A 372 19.55 14.85 5.19
CA PHE A 372 18.37 15.73 5.22
C PHE A 372 17.42 15.31 6.36
N PRO A 373 17.72 15.67 7.62
CA PRO A 373 16.96 15.22 8.77
C PRO A 373 15.54 15.78 8.70
N LYS A 374 14.53 14.92 8.87
CA LYS A 374 13.09 15.24 8.73
C LYS A 374 12.69 15.81 7.35
N GLY A 375 13.50 15.60 6.31
CA GLY A 375 13.32 16.22 5.01
C GLY A 375 13.57 17.73 5.01
N SER A 376 14.31 18.26 6.01
CA SER A 376 14.73 19.67 6.06
C SER A 376 16.02 19.91 5.27
N GLU A 377 16.48 21.16 5.24
CA GLU A 377 17.68 21.55 4.47
C GLU A 377 18.91 20.71 4.84
N LYS A 378 19.76 20.46 3.84
CA LYS A 378 20.98 19.65 3.92
C LYS A 378 21.84 20.02 5.14
N ARG A 379 22.14 19.01 5.94
CA ARG A 379 23.00 19.10 7.14
C ARG A 379 24.24 18.22 6.98
N ILE A 380 25.25 18.51 7.78
CA ILE A 380 26.45 17.68 7.93
C ILE A 380 26.63 17.24 9.39
N SER A 381 27.24 16.07 9.60
CA SER A 381 27.58 15.53 10.92
C SER A 381 28.91 14.79 10.87
N PHE A 382 29.66 14.83 11.97
CA PHE A 382 31.02 14.28 12.09
C PHE A 382 31.13 13.39 13.34
N ASP A 383 31.64 12.18 13.13
CA ASP A 383 32.25 11.30 14.14
C ASP A 383 33.77 11.34 13.89
N PHE A 384 34.55 11.63 14.93
CA PHE A 384 36.01 11.75 14.85
C PHE A 384 36.76 10.46 15.23
N ASP A 385 36.04 9.41 15.63
CA ASP A 385 36.58 8.10 15.95
C ASP A 385 36.41 7.10 14.78
N GLU A 386 37.15 5.99 14.86
CA GLU A 386 37.05 4.86 13.92
C GLU A 386 35.68 4.15 14.08
N PRO A 387 34.87 4.03 13.00
CA PRO A 387 33.57 3.38 13.03
C PRO A 387 33.71 1.86 13.20
N ARG A 388 32.80 1.27 13.99
CA ARG A 388 32.89 -0.16 14.35
C ARG A 388 32.20 -1.03 13.31
N ALA A 389 32.77 -2.18 12.96
CA ALA A 389 32.15 -3.13 12.06
C ALA A 389 31.15 -4.00 12.83
N THR A 390 29.84 -3.80 12.66
CA THR A 390 28.80 -4.57 13.36
C THR A 390 27.65 -4.95 12.41
N ASN A 391 26.78 -5.86 12.84
CA ASN A 391 25.48 -6.03 12.18
C ASN A 391 24.55 -4.88 12.60
N TYR A 392 23.44 -4.70 11.87
CA TYR A 392 22.47 -3.64 12.13
C TYR A 392 21.94 -3.73 13.58
N LEU A 393 21.87 -2.58 14.26
CA LEU A 393 21.48 -2.42 15.67
C LEU A 393 22.31 -3.22 16.70
N SER A 394 23.33 -3.97 16.28
CA SER A 394 24.21 -4.74 17.16
C SER A 394 25.38 -3.90 17.66
N SER A 395 25.85 -4.22 18.87
CA SER A 395 27.13 -3.74 19.41
C SER A 395 28.26 -4.77 19.31
N GLU A 396 28.00 -5.95 18.76
CA GLU A 396 29.02 -6.99 18.57
C GLU A 396 29.87 -6.68 17.34
N GLU A 397 31.19 -6.61 17.54
CA GLU A 397 32.15 -6.28 16.49
C GLU A 397 32.58 -7.52 15.71
N ASP A 398 32.35 -7.50 14.40
CA ASP A 398 32.84 -8.49 13.45
C ASP A 398 33.24 -7.82 12.13
N ASN A 399 34.45 -8.12 11.66
CA ASN A 399 34.94 -7.69 10.35
C ASN A 399 34.06 -8.25 9.20
N GLY A 400 33.45 -9.41 9.43
CA GLY A 400 32.44 -10.06 8.58
C GLY A 400 31.11 -9.31 8.47
N ALA A 401 30.82 -8.37 9.36
CA ALA A 401 29.50 -7.78 9.50
C ALA A 401 29.09 -6.79 8.39
N THR A 402 27.80 -6.50 8.32
CA THR A 402 27.18 -5.77 7.19
C THR A 402 27.21 -4.24 7.29
N HIS A 403 27.42 -3.66 8.48
CA HIS A 403 27.29 -2.21 8.71
C HIS A 403 28.54 -1.58 9.36
N TRP A 404 28.73 -0.27 9.09
CA TRP A 404 29.54 0.63 9.91
C TRP A 404 28.65 1.20 11.01
N ARG A 405 29.01 0.99 12.27
CA ARG A 405 28.38 1.60 13.43
C ARG A 405 29.16 2.85 13.85
N ILE A 406 28.49 3.99 13.73
CA ILE A 406 28.88 5.26 14.34
C ILE A 406 28.54 5.14 15.83
N VAL A 407 29.52 5.23 16.73
CA VAL A 407 29.26 4.91 18.16
C VAL A 407 28.45 6.03 18.81
N GLY A 408 28.87 7.27 18.56
CA GLY A 408 28.25 8.54 18.92
C GLY A 408 28.63 9.60 17.88
N TRP A 409 28.00 10.77 17.90
CA TRP A 409 28.34 11.87 16.97
C TRP A 409 28.87 13.06 17.78
N GLU A 410 30.16 13.41 17.70
CA GLU A 410 30.66 14.61 18.39
C GLU A 410 30.00 15.89 17.88
N LEU A 411 29.75 15.96 16.57
CA LEU A 411 29.20 17.14 15.91
C LEU A 411 28.01 16.78 15.01
N GLY A 412 26.81 17.06 15.50
CA GLY A 412 25.57 16.86 14.75
C GLY A 412 24.83 15.62 15.24
N SER A 413 24.05 15.02 14.35
CA SER A 413 23.26 13.79 14.54
C SER A 413 22.48 13.54 13.24
N THR A 414 21.85 12.37 13.08
CA THR A 414 20.85 12.11 12.02
C THR A 414 19.44 11.99 12.62
N GLU A 415 18.37 12.15 11.82
CA GLU A 415 16.97 11.95 12.24
C GLU A 415 16.18 11.21 11.14
N GLY A 416 14.92 10.81 11.37
CA GLY A 416 14.11 10.16 10.32
C GLY A 416 14.02 11.01 9.05
N GLY A 417 14.22 10.42 7.86
CA GLY A 417 14.43 11.12 6.58
C GLY A 417 15.91 11.26 6.17
N SER A 418 16.86 11.15 7.11
CA SER A 418 18.29 11.01 6.79
C SER A 418 18.64 9.66 6.14
N SER A 419 17.72 8.68 6.15
CA SER A 419 17.89 7.34 5.54
C SER A 419 18.42 7.41 4.11
N GLY A 420 19.34 6.52 3.76
CA GLY A 420 20.03 6.48 2.47
C GLY A 420 21.14 7.53 2.28
N SER A 421 21.32 8.48 3.21
CA SER A 421 22.41 9.48 3.12
C SER A 421 23.81 8.86 3.11
N PRO A 422 24.79 9.42 2.36
CA PRO A 422 26.15 8.92 2.34
C PRO A 422 26.88 9.12 3.67
N MET A 423 27.72 8.15 4.02
CA MET A 423 28.86 8.29 4.92
C MET A 423 30.13 8.36 4.09
N PHE A 424 30.91 9.42 4.30
CA PHE A 424 32.23 9.62 3.69
C PHE A 424 33.36 9.30 4.66
N ASP A 425 34.46 8.78 4.12
CA ASP A 425 35.74 8.60 4.82
C ASP A 425 36.55 9.91 4.93
N GLN A 426 37.76 9.83 5.51
CA GLN A 426 38.69 10.95 5.63
C GLN A 426 39.18 11.54 4.29
N ASN A 427 38.98 10.83 3.17
CA ASN A 427 39.33 11.27 1.82
C ASN A 427 38.12 11.80 1.03
N GLY A 428 36.93 11.83 1.65
CA GLY A 428 35.71 12.27 0.99
C GLY A 428 35.12 11.24 0.02
N ARG A 429 35.36 9.95 0.23
CA ARG A 429 34.81 8.84 -0.56
C ARG A 429 33.69 8.14 0.20
N ILE A 430 32.61 7.78 -0.49
CA ILE A 430 31.51 7.02 0.09
C ILE A 430 32.01 5.63 0.52
N VAL A 431 31.73 5.27 1.77
CA VAL A 431 32.03 3.95 2.36
C VAL A 431 30.77 3.21 2.84
N GLY A 432 29.62 3.87 2.78
CA GLY A 432 28.31 3.31 3.10
C GLY A 432 27.18 4.35 3.04
N GLN A 433 25.95 3.90 3.25
CA GLN A 433 24.74 4.72 3.25
C GLN A 433 23.87 4.46 4.49
N LEU A 434 23.18 5.47 5.02
CA LEU A 434 22.52 5.38 6.33
C LEU A 434 21.33 4.42 6.30
N HIS A 435 21.37 3.38 7.13
CA HIS A 435 20.21 2.55 7.40
C HIS A 435 19.35 3.19 8.50
N GLY A 436 19.93 3.42 9.67
CA GLY A 436 19.19 4.01 10.78
C GLY A 436 19.92 3.86 12.09
N GLY A 437 19.19 3.98 13.20
CA GLY A 437 19.76 3.89 14.53
C GLY A 437 18.97 4.69 15.55
N TYR A 438 19.64 5.04 16.64
CA TYR A 438 19.02 5.65 17.81
C TYR A 438 19.54 7.07 18.10
N ALA A 439 20.51 7.58 17.32
CA ALA A 439 21.01 8.93 17.49
C ALA A 439 19.87 9.95 17.36
N ALA A 440 19.88 11.00 18.17
CA ALA A 440 19.04 12.18 17.98
C ALA A 440 19.66 13.35 18.74
N CYS A 441 19.32 14.58 18.35
CA CYS A 441 19.78 15.75 19.12
C CYS A 441 19.34 15.68 20.59
N GLY A 442 20.33 15.68 21.49
CA GLY A 442 20.11 15.53 22.95
C GLY A 442 20.40 14.12 23.47
N ASN A 443 20.76 13.17 22.61
CA ASN A 443 21.38 11.91 23.00
C ASN A 443 22.71 11.71 22.24
N ASP A 444 23.49 10.73 22.69
CA ASP A 444 24.73 10.29 22.06
C ASP A 444 24.66 8.78 21.84
N ARG A 445 23.67 8.37 21.04
CA ARG A 445 23.44 6.97 20.66
C ARG A 445 23.88 6.73 19.22
N SER A 446 24.10 5.46 18.90
CA SER A 446 24.68 5.03 17.64
C SER A 446 23.73 5.14 16.44
N ASP A 447 24.34 5.27 15.27
CA ASP A 447 23.74 5.06 13.95
C ASP A 447 24.53 3.97 13.18
N TRP A 448 23.88 3.35 12.19
CA TRP A 448 24.43 2.28 11.36
C TRP A 448 24.28 2.62 9.88
N TYR A 449 25.39 2.54 9.14
CA TYR A 449 25.46 2.70 7.69
C TYR A 449 25.75 1.35 7.04
N GLY A 450 24.97 0.95 6.03
CA GLY A 450 25.25 -0.25 5.25
C GLY A 450 26.60 -0.12 4.54
N LYS A 451 27.47 -1.13 4.65
CA LYS A 451 28.84 -1.04 4.11
C LYS A 451 28.85 -1.13 2.58
N LEU A 452 29.47 -0.17 1.90
CA LEU A 452 29.71 -0.25 0.46
C LEU A 452 30.52 -1.51 0.09
N SER A 453 31.47 -1.92 0.94
CA SER A 453 32.25 -3.15 0.75
C SER A 453 31.44 -4.44 0.85
N ARG A 454 30.24 -4.41 1.44
CA ARG A 454 29.29 -5.54 1.50
C ARG A 454 28.36 -5.50 0.30
N SER A 455 27.81 -4.31 0.01
CA SER A 455 27.03 -4.00 -1.19
C SER A 455 27.80 -4.23 -2.50
N TRP A 456 29.14 -4.31 -2.48
CA TRP A 456 29.98 -4.55 -3.66
C TRP A 456 29.71 -5.91 -4.33
N GLU A 457 29.70 -6.97 -3.55
CA GLU A 457 29.36 -8.33 -4.00
C GLU A 457 27.87 -8.65 -3.77
N GLY A 458 27.27 -8.05 -2.74
CA GLY A 458 25.84 -8.03 -2.50
C GLY A 458 25.20 -9.42 -2.46
N GLY A 459 24.05 -9.57 -3.13
CA GLY A 459 23.35 -10.84 -3.28
C GLY A 459 23.92 -11.76 -4.36
N GLY A 460 25.06 -11.42 -4.99
CA GLY A 460 25.70 -12.23 -6.02
C GLY A 460 25.15 -12.04 -7.45
N SER A 461 24.19 -11.14 -7.67
CA SER A 461 23.67 -10.77 -8.99
C SER A 461 23.80 -9.25 -9.25
N PRO A 462 23.83 -8.77 -10.51
CA PRO A 462 23.89 -7.32 -10.82
C PRO A 462 22.74 -6.52 -10.21
N GLY A 463 21.54 -7.11 -10.15
CA GLY A 463 20.36 -6.51 -9.50
C GLY A 463 20.43 -6.45 -7.97
N SER A 464 21.49 -6.96 -7.35
CA SER A 464 21.67 -6.99 -5.90
C SER A 464 23.06 -6.54 -5.43
N ARG A 465 23.88 -5.92 -6.28
CA ARG A 465 25.24 -5.48 -5.92
C ARG A 465 25.73 -4.29 -6.75
N LEU A 466 26.75 -3.61 -6.25
CA LEU A 466 27.28 -2.37 -6.84
C LEU A 466 28.32 -2.57 -7.94
N ARG A 467 29.08 -3.68 -7.95
CA ARG A 467 30.29 -3.78 -8.79
C ARG A 467 30.03 -3.63 -10.29
N ASP A 468 28.93 -4.18 -10.80
CA ASP A 468 28.60 -4.17 -12.24
C ASP A 468 28.21 -2.77 -12.73
N TRP A 469 27.90 -1.86 -11.80
CA TRP A 469 27.51 -0.47 -12.07
C TRP A 469 28.64 0.54 -11.76
N LEU A 470 29.40 0.30 -10.69
CA LEU A 470 30.49 1.19 -10.24
C LEU A 470 31.86 0.83 -10.84
N ASP A 471 32.10 -0.44 -11.20
CA ASP A 471 33.29 -0.89 -11.95
C ASP A 471 32.88 -1.81 -13.12
N PRO A 472 32.13 -1.28 -14.12
CA PRO A 472 31.52 -2.09 -15.18
C PRO A 472 32.54 -2.79 -16.10
N ASP A 473 33.78 -2.30 -16.15
CA ASP A 473 34.87 -2.91 -16.93
C ASP A 473 35.73 -3.88 -16.11
N GLY A 474 35.41 -4.10 -14.83
CA GLY A 474 36.14 -5.01 -13.94
C GLY A 474 37.61 -4.63 -13.74
N SER A 475 37.90 -3.32 -13.68
CA SER A 475 39.26 -2.79 -13.46
C SER A 475 39.89 -3.27 -12.15
N GLY A 476 39.06 -3.68 -11.18
CA GLY A 476 39.49 -4.27 -9.92
C GLY A 476 39.94 -3.25 -8.88
N VAL A 477 39.79 -1.95 -9.14
CA VAL A 477 40.12 -0.88 -8.18
C VAL A 477 39.29 -1.03 -6.90
N SER A 478 39.87 -0.65 -5.77
CA SER A 478 39.21 -0.69 -4.46
C SER A 478 38.79 0.68 -3.94
N GLU A 479 39.21 1.74 -4.63
CA GLU A 479 38.98 3.14 -4.30
C GLU A 479 38.90 3.93 -5.60
N LEU A 480 38.02 4.92 -5.65
CA LEU A 480 37.86 5.86 -6.75
C LEU A 480 37.59 7.26 -6.18
N ASP A 481 38.20 8.28 -6.76
CA ASP A 481 37.94 9.68 -6.40
C ASP A 481 36.71 10.23 -7.15
N GLY A 482 36.07 11.25 -6.57
CA GLY A 482 34.91 11.88 -7.18
C GLY A 482 35.28 12.89 -8.27
N MET A 483 34.29 13.25 -9.09
CA MET A 483 34.43 14.22 -10.18
C MET A 483 33.25 15.18 -10.22
N PHE A 484 33.47 16.40 -10.73
CA PHE A 484 32.36 17.25 -11.16
C PHE A 484 31.88 16.82 -12.55
N LEU A 485 30.61 17.09 -12.84
CA LEU A 485 30.07 16.96 -14.20
C LEU A 485 30.78 17.91 -15.18
N ARG A 486 31.26 19.06 -14.69
CA ARG A 486 32.01 20.06 -15.46
C ARG A 486 33.14 20.61 -14.58
N ASP A 487 34.38 20.64 -15.06
CA ASP A 487 35.51 21.13 -14.26
C ASP A 487 35.31 22.60 -13.85
N PRO A 488 35.22 22.92 -12.54
CA PRO A 488 35.10 24.29 -12.06
C PRO A 488 36.28 25.20 -12.46
N ASP A 489 37.47 24.63 -12.67
CA ASP A 489 38.67 25.36 -13.10
C ASP A 489 38.78 25.46 -14.64
N GLY A 490 37.85 24.86 -15.39
CA GLY A 490 37.75 24.97 -16.84
C GLY A 490 38.82 24.23 -17.64
N ASN A 491 39.47 23.21 -17.05
CA ASN A 491 40.47 22.35 -17.70
C ASN A 491 39.87 21.03 -18.19
N ASP A 492 38.55 20.96 -18.38
CA ASP A 492 37.88 19.81 -19.00
C ASP A 492 38.67 19.36 -20.24
N PRO A 493 39.13 18.08 -20.29
CA PRO A 493 39.65 17.51 -21.51
C PRO A 493 38.64 17.69 -22.64
N VAL A 494 39.10 17.81 -23.89
CA VAL A 494 38.21 17.85 -25.06
C VAL A 494 37.15 16.78 -24.89
N GLY A 495 35.89 17.22 -24.82
CA GLY A 495 34.85 16.56 -24.04
C GLY A 495 34.71 15.06 -24.31
N PRO A 496 34.16 14.30 -23.34
CA PRO A 496 33.76 12.93 -23.61
C PRO A 496 32.90 12.91 -24.89
N PRO A 497 32.94 11.82 -25.69
CA PRO A 497 31.98 11.67 -26.77
C PRO A 497 30.58 11.92 -26.19
N ALA A 498 29.73 12.61 -26.94
CA ALA A 498 28.34 12.83 -26.52
C ALA A 498 27.76 11.49 -26.06
N PRO A 499 27.01 11.45 -24.93
CA PRO A 499 26.46 10.21 -24.42
C PRO A 499 25.76 9.50 -25.58
N PRO A 500 26.05 8.19 -25.80
CA PRO A 500 25.59 7.51 -26.99
C PRO A 500 24.06 7.63 -27.07
N VAL A 501 23.59 8.06 -28.24
CA VAL A 501 22.16 8.32 -28.44
C VAL A 501 21.42 7.01 -28.18
N ILE A 502 20.40 7.03 -27.33
CA ILE A 502 19.62 5.84 -26.99
C ILE A 502 19.06 5.24 -28.28
N GLY A 503 19.29 3.94 -28.47
CA GLY A 503 18.99 3.21 -29.70
C GLY A 503 20.03 3.35 -30.83
N SER A 504 21.17 4.00 -30.64
CA SER A 504 22.21 4.10 -31.70
C SER A 504 23.14 2.89 -31.80
N SER A 505 23.19 2.05 -30.75
CA SER A 505 23.97 0.81 -30.72
C SER A 505 23.21 -0.31 -29.98
N PRO A 506 23.63 -1.58 -30.09
CA PRO A 506 23.12 -2.65 -29.23
C PRO A 506 23.36 -2.41 -27.75
N GLN A 507 24.45 -1.71 -27.37
CA GLN A 507 24.78 -1.42 -25.98
C GLN A 507 23.82 -0.37 -25.36
N ASP A 508 23.26 0.49 -26.21
CA ASP A 508 22.40 1.62 -25.83
C ASP A 508 20.94 1.39 -26.26
N ALA A 509 20.58 0.14 -26.56
CA ALA A 509 19.32 -0.22 -27.19
C ALA A 509 18.09 0.15 -26.33
N ILE A 510 17.01 0.54 -27.00
CA ILE A 510 15.74 0.90 -26.35
C ILE A 510 15.06 -0.36 -25.80
N SER A 511 14.73 -0.38 -24.52
CA SER A 511 14.04 -1.53 -23.93
C SER A 511 12.60 -1.65 -24.41
N LEU A 512 12.22 -2.87 -24.81
CA LEU A 512 10.85 -3.32 -24.99
C LEU A 512 10.30 -3.99 -23.72
N GLY A 513 11.00 -3.96 -22.59
CA GLY A 513 10.66 -4.72 -21.39
C GLY A 513 10.97 -6.20 -21.52
N SER A 514 10.16 -7.04 -20.85
CA SER A 514 10.35 -8.49 -20.79
C SER A 514 9.09 -9.28 -21.18
N VAL A 515 9.30 -10.46 -21.77
CA VAL A 515 8.24 -11.42 -22.15
C VAL A 515 8.70 -12.85 -21.82
N ALA A 516 7.77 -13.80 -21.66
CA ALA A 516 8.13 -15.21 -21.47
C ALA A 516 8.74 -15.83 -22.74
N ALA A 517 9.45 -16.96 -22.65
CA ALA A 517 9.85 -17.70 -23.86
C ALA A 517 8.64 -18.25 -24.63
N GLY A 518 8.70 -18.17 -25.97
CA GLY A 518 7.54 -18.47 -26.81
C GLY A 518 7.67 -17.94 -28.25
N GLN A 519 6.56 -18.04 -28.99
CA GLN A 519 6.43 -17.51 -30.34
C GLN A 519 6.02 -16.04 -30.31
N TYR A 520 6.70 -15.20 -31.09
CA TYR A 520 6.45 -13.76 -31.16
C TYR A 520 6.42 -13.24 -32.59
N SER A 521 5.68 -12.15 -32.79
CA SER A 521 5.71 -11.30 -33.98
C SER A 521 6.24 -9.92 -33.64
N PHE A 522 7.13 -9.39 -34.49
CA PHE A 522 7.77 -8.08 -34.35
C PHE A 522 7.40 -7.25 -35.58
N ASP A 523 6.64 -6.19 -35.40
CA ASP A 523 6.13 -5.38 -36.52
C ASP A 523 6.47 -3.90 -36.33
N THR A 524 6.60 -3.15 -37.42
CA THR A 524 6.88 -1.70 -37.35
C THR A 524 5.69 -0.81 -37.72
N ARG A 525 4.44 -1.28 -37.53
CA ARG A 525 3.25 -0.44 -37.75
C ARG A 525 3.24 0.72 -36.75
N ASN A 526 2.62 1.83 -37.14
CA ASN A 526 2.68 3.11 -36.40
C ASN A 526 4.08 3.78 -36.39
N SER A 527 4.99 3.39 -37.28
CA SER A 527 6.21 4.16 -37.58
C SER A 527 5.91 5.38 -38.44
N VAL A 528 6.70 6.45 -38.27
CA VAL A 528 6.67 7.62 -39.18
C VAL A 528 7.44 7.31 -40.46
N VAL A 529 8.53 6.55 -40.35
CA VAL A 529 9.23 5.98 -41.51
C VAL A 529 8.29 4.98 -42.21
N ALA A 530 7.96 5.27 -43.47
CA ALA A 530 6.97 4.52 -44.25
C ALA A 530 7.50 3.24 -44.92
N ASP A 531 8.81 3.03 -44.93
CA ASP A 531 9.54 1.98 -45.64
C ASP A 531 10.69 1.54 -44.74
N THR A 532 10.47 0.48 -43.95
CA THR A 532 11.33 0.07 -42.82
C THR A 532 11.82 -1.35 -42.97
N GLU A 533 13.03 -1.60 -42.52
CA GLU A 533 13.68 -2.92 -42.56
C GLU A 533 14.05 -3.33 -41.13
N LEU A 534 13.83 -4.59 -40.75
CA LEU A 534 14.01 -5.10 -39.39
C LEU A 534 14.95 -6.31 -39.36
N GLY A 535 15.92 -6.31 -38.45
CA GLY A 535 16.82 -7.43 -38.17
C GLY A 535 16.81 -7.82 -36.70
N LEU A 536 16.70 -9.12 -36.41
CA LEU A 536 16.70 -9.71 -35.07
C LEU A 536 18.02 -10.44 -34.80
N TYR A 537 18.60 -10.22 -33.62
CA TYR A 537 19.87 -10.78 -33.16
C TYR A 537 19.74 -11.39 -31.76
N ASP A 538 20.58 -12.40 -31.47
CA ASP A 538 20.81 -12.87 -30.10
C ASP A 538 21.80 -11.96 -29.33
N SER A 539 21.99 -12.24 -28.04
CA SER A 539 22.91 -11.51 -27.16
C SER A 539 24.39 -11.61 -27.55
N SER A 540 24.77 -12.53 -28.43
CA SER A 540 26.12 -12.66 -28.98
C SER A 540 26.32 -11.90 -30.30
N GLY A 541 25.26 -11.28 -30.82
CA GLY A 541 25.29 -10.51 -32.07
C GLY A 541 25.13 -11.36 -33.33
N ILE A 542 24.67 -12.61 -33.23
CA ILE A 542 24.33 -13.45 -34.38
C ILE A 542 22.91 -13.13 -34.84
N ARG A 543 22.75 -12.88 -36.15
CA ARG A 543 21.43 -12.55 -36.72
C ARG A 543 20.55 -13.80 -36.86
N LEU A 544 19.43 -13.79 -36.16
CA LEU A 544 18.43 -14.86 -36.17
C LEU A 544 17.43 -14.70 -37.33
N GLY A 545 17.11 -13.46 -37.73
CA GLY A 545 16.19 -13.17 -38.82
C GLY A 545 16.31 -11.73 -39.32
N SER A 546 15.79 -11.48 -40.52
CA SER A 546 15.59 -10.12 -41.06
C SER A 546 14.50 -10.13 -42.11
N ASN A 547 13.70 -9.06 -42.19
CA ASN A 547 12.67 -8.86 -43.21
C ASN A 547 12.50 -7.36 -43.51
N ASP A 548 11.91 -7.03 -44.65
CA ASP A 548 11.77 -5.67 -45.20
C ASP A 548 10.30 -5.26 -45.49
N ASP A 549 9.40 -6.21 -45.79
CA ASP A 549 7.96 -5.94 -46.05
C ASP A 549 7.03 -6.69 -45.08
N SER A 550 5.81 -6.17 -44.84
CA SER A 550 4.75 -6.83 -44.07
C SER A 550 3.47 -7.03 -44.90
N VAL A 551 2.55 -7.83 -44.36
CA VAL A 551 1.22 -8.03 -44.95
C VAL A 551 0.35 -6.76 -44.97
N LEU A 552 0.74 -5.69 -44.25
CA LEU A 552 0.02 -4.41 -44.19
C LEU A 552 0.61 -3.34 -45.12
N GLY A 553 1.81 -3.56 -45.67
CA GLY A 553 2.53 -2.58 -46.49
C GLY A 553 4.03 -2.65 -46.25
N ARG A 554 4.73 -1.54 -46.51
CA ARG A 554 6.20 -1.43 -46.43
C ARG A 554 6.77 -1.21 -45.03
N GLY A 555 5.94 -1.40 -44.00
CA GLY A 555 6.47 -1.62 -42.66
C GLY A 555 6.98 -3.04 -42.56
N SER A 556 8.08 -3.29 -41.85
CA SER A 556 8.61 -4.64 -41.61
C SER A 556 7.73 -5.50 -40.70
N LEU A 557 7.84 -6.82 -40.88
CA LEU A 557 7.29 -7.85 -39.99
C LEU A 557 8.23 -9.05 -39.85
N LEU A 558 8.67 -9.38 -38.64
CA LEU A 558 9.35 -10.63 -38.32
C LEU A 558 8.48 -11.53 -37.42
N THR A 559 8.73 -12.83 -37.46
CA THR A 559 8.18 -13.80 -36.51
C THR A 559 9.27 -14.79 -36.10
N GLY A 560 9.32 -15.18 -34.83
CA GLY A 560 10.30 -16.14 -34.34
C GLY A 560 9.92 -16.76 -32.99
N GLU A 561 10.45 -17.95 -32.75
CA GLU A 561 10.46 -18.56 -31.42
C GLU A 561 11.67 -18.04 -30.65
N LEU A 562 11.45 -17.42 -29.50
CA LEU A 562 12.51 -16.96 -28.62
C LEU A 562 12.58 -17.85 -27.37
N THR A 563 13.75 -18.41 -27.13
CA THR A 563 14.12 -19.07 -25.87
C THR A 563 14.61 -18.04 -24.86
N PRO A 564 14.78 -18.39 -23.56
CA PRO A 564 15.21 -17.42 -22.55
C PRO A 564 16.57 -16.79 -22.87
N GLY A 565 16.69 -15.47 -22.66
CA GLY A 565 17.85 -14.65 -22.99
C GLY A 565 17.49 -13.26 -23.49
N THR A 566 18.50 -12.39 -23.63
CA THR A 566 18.33 -11.04 -24.21
C THR A 566 18.44 -11.11 -25.74
N TYR A 567 17.52 -10.45 -26.44
CA TYR A 567 17.53 -10.31 -27.90
C TYR A 567 17.54 -8.85 -28.29
N PHE A 568 18.15 -8.55 -29.43
CA PHE A 568 18.28 -7.20 -29.97
C PHE A 568 17.60 -7.10 -31.33
N LEU A 569 16.87 -6.02 -31.56
CA LEU A 569 16.26 -5.72 -32.85
C LEU A 569 16.82 -4.42 -33.40
N ALA A 570 17.31 -4.43 -34.64
CA ALA A 570 17.71 -3.25 -35.37
C ALA A 570 16.66 -2.91 -36.42
N ALA A 571 16.03 -1.74 -36.31
CA ALA A 571 15.08 -1.23 -37.28
C ALA A 571 15.67 -0.06 -38.06
N GLY A 572 15.72 -0.16 -39.38
CA GLY A 572 16.25 0.86 -40.28
C GLY A 572 15.25 1.31 -41.33
N SER A 573 15.68 2.24 -42.19
CA SER A 573 14.95 2.65 -43.39
C SER A 573 15.42 1.89 -44.63
N TYR A 574 14.64 1.95 -45.72
CA TYR A 574 14.91 1.35 -47.03
C TYR A 574 16.40 1.29 -47.47
N ASN A 575 16.91 0.08 -47.72
CA ASN A 575 18.31 -0.37 -47.92
C ASN A 575 19.19 -0.45 -46.64
N THR A 576 18.64 -0.87 -45.50
CA THR A 576 19.40 -1.20 -44.30
C THR A 576 19.88 -2.66 -44.31
N VAL A 577 21.16 -2.86 -44.61
CA VAL A 577 21.72 -4.21 -44.71
C VAL A 577 22.18 -4.72 -43.35
N PHE A 578 21.58 -5.82 -42.90
CA PHE A 578 21.96 -6.55 -41.68
C PHE A 578 23.08 -7.58 -41.95
N SER A 579 24.11 -7.59 -41.11
CA SER A 579 25.19 -8.60 -41.08
C SER A 579 24.70 -9.92 -40.47
N GLN A 580 25.46 -10.99 -40.64
CA GLN A 580 25.16 -12.29 -40.03
C GLN A 580 25.72 -12.41 -38.59
N SER A 581 26.72 -11.60 -38.25
CA SER A 581 27.41 -11.57 -36.96
C SER A 581 27.80 -10.15 -36.53
N ASP A 582 28.27 -10.03 -35.29
CA ASP A 582 28.89 -8.85 -34.69
C ASP A 582 27.98 -7.61 -34.66
N PHE A 583 26.65 -7.81 -34.62
CA PHE A 583 25.64 -6.75 -34.71
C PHE A 583 25.83 -5.79 -35.91
N GLY A 584 26.53 -6.20 -36.96
CA GLY A 584 26.87 -5.31 -38.05
C GLY A 584 25.63 -4.82 -38.82
N VAL A 585 25.39 -3.52 -38.88
CA VAL A 585 24.28 -2.94 -39.64
C VAL A 585 24.78 -1.78 -40.50
N VAL A 586 24.41 -1.80 -41.79
CA VAL A 586 24.73 -0.75 -42.75
C VAL A 586 23.43 -0.13 -43.23
N ALA A 587 22.94 0.87 -42.47
CA ALA A 587 21.80 1.68 -42.84
C ALA A 587 22.20 2.84 -43.78
N PRO A 588 21.28 3.36 -44.60
CA PRO A 588 21.48 4.63 -45.30
C PRO A 588 21.66 5.81 -44.31
N PRO A 589 22.30 6.92 -44.73
CA PRO A 589 22.33 8.13 -43.92
C PRO A 589 20.93 8.76 -43.81
N GLY A 590 20.55 9.17 -42.60
CA GLY A 590 19.37 10.02 -42.37
C GLY A 590 18.06 9.28 -42.14
N ILE A 591 17.96 8.53 -41.03
CA ILE A 591 16.67 8.43 -40.34
C ILE A 591 16.45 9.80 -39.67
N SER A 592 15.48 10.58 -40.13
CA SER A 592 15.08 11.85 -39.52
C SER A 592 13.85 11.72 -38.63
N ASP A 593 13.16 10.59 -38.74
CA ASP A 593 11.80 10.37 -38.26
C ASP A 593 11.74 9.05 -37.48
N SER A 594 10.78 8.92 -36.57
CA SER A 594 10.78 7.78 -35.65
C SER A 594 10.31 6.46 -36.27
N ILE A 595 10.88 5.36 -35.76
CA ILE A 595 10.40 4.00 -35.98
C ILE A 595 9.81 3.48 -34.67
N THR A 596 8.61 2.93 -34.77
CA THR A 596 7.91 2.24 -33.69
C THR A 596 8.05 0.74 -33.94
N LEU A 597 8.46 -0.02 -32.91
CA LEU A 597 8.57 -1.47 -32.94
C LEU A 597 7.59 -2.07 -31.94
N ASN A 598 6.67 -2.88 -32.43
CA ASN A 598 5.63 -3.55 -31.65
C ASN A 598 5.91 -5.04 -31.55
N VAL A 599 5.56 -5.65 -30.42
CA VAL A 599 5.67 -7.09 -30.19
C VAL A 599 4.28 -7.66 -29.88
N GLY A 600 3.87 -8.68 -30.63
CA GLY A 600 2.62 -9.41 -30.44
C GLY A 600 2.88 -10.89 -30.13
N ALA A 601 2.02 -11.48 -29.29
CA ALA A 601 2.08 -12.91 -28.97
C ALA A 601 1.74 -13.78 -30.21
N GLY A 602 2.55 -14.80 -30.45
CA GLY A 602 2.30 -15.81 -31.49
C GLY A 602 2.48 -15.28 -32.92
N ALA A 603 1.67 -15.81 -33.83
CA ALA A 603 1.67 -15.38 -35.23
C ALA A 603 1.02 -13.99 -35.38
N PHE A 604 1.57 -13.17 -36.28
CA PHE A 604 1.10 -11.81 -36.49
C PHE A 604 -0.40 -11.71 -36.77
N ASN A 605 -1.09 -10.93 -35.94
CA ASN A 605 -2.49 -10.57 -36.12
C ASN A 605 -2.63 -9.04 -35.99
N PRO A 606 -3.09 -8.33 -37.04
CA PRO A 606 -3.22 -6.87 -36.99
C PRO A 606 -4.28 -6.40 -35.98
N ASP A 607 -5.24 -7.25 -35.64
CA ASP A 607 -6.33 -6.95 -34.69
C ASP A 607 -6.06 -7.45 -33.26
N ALA A 608 -4.88 -8.04 -33.00
CA ALA A 608 -4.47 -8.46 -31.65
C ALA A 608 -3.78 -7.32 -30.88
N ASP A 609 -3.92 -7.37 -29.56
CA ASP A 609 -3.24 -6.46 -28.63
C ASP A 609 -1.72 -6.54 -28.78
N ILE A 610 -1.09 -5.37 -28.70
CA ILE A 610 0.37 -5.25 -28.67
C ILE A 610 0.80 -5.48 -27.22
N LEU A 611 1.66 -6.48 -27.00
CA LEU A 611 2.16 -6.81 -25.66
C LEU A 611 3.09 -5.71 -25.13
N VAL A 612 4.06 -5.34 -25.96
CA VAL A 612 5.05 -4.29 -25.67
C VAL A 612 5.35 -3.52 -26.96
N THR A 613 5.61 -2.22 -26.81
CA THR A 613 5.95 -1.33 -27.92
C THR A 613 6.98 -0.32 -27.46
N ALA A 614 7.88 0.07 -28.36
CA ALA A 614 8.80 1.17 -28.13
C ALA A 614 9.00 1.96 -29.43
N THR A 615 9.24 3.25 -29.31
CA THR A 615 9.50 4.15 -30.43
C THR A 615 10.86 4.80 -30.23
N GLY A 616 11.68 4.83 -31.28
CA GLY A 616 13.00 5.45 -31.25
C GLY A 616 13.26 6.34 -32.45
N ALA A 617 14.30 7.17 -32.36
CA ALA A 617 14.82 7.99 -33.45
C ALA A 617 16.33 8.19 -33.25
N VAL A 618 17.12 8.03 -34.32
CA VAL A 618 18.58 8.27 -34.31
C VAL A 618 18.97 9.05 -35.55
N SER A 619 19.92 9.98 -35.43
CA SER A 619 20.32 10.88 -36.53
C SER A 619 21.01 10.18 -37.72
N SER A 620 21.50 8.96 -37.51
CA SER A 620 22.07 8.09 -38.55
C SER A 620 22.20 6.66 -38.03
N GLY A 621 22.12 5.66 -38.92
CA GLY A 621 22.19 4.25 -38.54
C GLY A 621 20.81 3.59 -38.51
N ALA A 622 20.74 2.42 -37.89
CA ALA A 622 19.48 1.78 -37.51
C ALA A 622 19.20 2.07 -36.02
N ILE A 623 17.93 2.06 -35.66
CA ILE A 623 17.46 2.19 -34.28
C ILE A 623 17.48 0.79 -33.64
N TRP A 624 18.20 0.67 -32.53
CA TRP A 624 18.35 -0.56 -31.76
C TRP A 624 17.34 -0.60 -30.61
N PHE A 625 16.72 -1.76 -30.47
CA PHE A 625 15.83 -2.14 -29.38
C PHE A 625 16.35 -3.43 -28.74
N PHE A 626 16.00 -3.71 -27.49
CA PHE A 626 16.21 -5.01 -26.87
C PHE A 626 14.98 -5.49 -26.12
N ILE A 627 14.82 -6.80 -26.02
CA ILE A 627 13.78 -7.47 -25.26
C ILE A 627 14.41 -8.57 -24.40
N GLU A 628 14.00 -8.65 -23.14
CA GLU A 628 14.39 -9.76 -22.27
C GLU A 628 13.35 -10.87 -22.39
N VAL A 629 13.80 -12.06 -22.76
CA VAL A 629 12.96 -13.24 -22.78
C VAL A 629 13.27 -14.05 -21.53
N THR A 630 12.29 -14.20 -20.65
CA THR A 630 12.42 -15.00 -19.43
C THR A 630 12.14 -16.47 -19.70
N GLU A 631 12.44 -17.34 -18.74
CA GLU A 631 11.98 -18.74 -18.78
C GLU A 631 10.47 -18.79 -19.08
N ALA A 632 10.06 -19.71 -19.96
CA ALA A 632 8.65 -20.02 -20.18
C ALA A 632 8.10 -20.72 -18.94
N VAL A 633 7.86 -19.95 -17.88
CA VAL A 633 7.11 -20.39 -16.71
C VAL A 633 5.67 -20.60 -17.18
N PRO A 634 5.13 -21.84 -17.16
CA PRO A 634 3.70 -22.03 -17.37
C PRO A 634 2.97 -21.23 -16.29
N GLU A 635 1.94 -20.48 -16.65
CA GLU A 635 1.11 -19.77 -15.67
C GLU A 635 0.36 -20.77 -14.79
N LEU A 636 1.00 -21.16 -13.69
CA LEU A 636 0.38 -21.83 -12.55
C LEU A 636 0.66 -20.96 -11.31
N ALA A 637 -0.29 -20.07 -11.02
CA ALA A 637 -0.36 -19.41 -9.73
C ALA A 637 -0.69 -20.48 -8.67
N GLY A 638 -0.16 -20.31 -7.46
CA GLY A 638 -0.36 -21.25 -6.36
C GLY A 638 0.66 -22.40 -6.26
N GLU A 639 1.76 -22.43 -7.00
CA GLU A 639 2.80 -23.46 -6.80
C GLU A 639 3.66 -23.24 -5.54
N THR A 640 3.75 -22.01 -5.03
CA THR A 640 4.50 -21.65 -3.82
C THR A 640 3.76 -20.56 -3.02
N PRO A 641 4.06 -20.35 -1.72
CA PRO A 641 3.47 -19.26 -0.92
C PRO A 641 3.68 -17.88 -1.55
N GLU A 642 4.86 -17.61 -2.11
CA GLU A 642 5.19 -16.33 -2.76
C GLU A 642 4.40 -16.09 -4.05
N ARG A 643 3.80 -17.14 -4.61
CA ARG A 643 2.96 -17.12 -5.83
C ARG A 643 1.50 -17.49 -5.53
N ALA A 644 1.09 -17.45 -4.26
CA ALA A 644 -0.20 -17.92 -3.80
C ALA A 644 -1.37 -17.12 -4.38
N ILE A 645 -2.41 -17.83 -4.85
CA ILE A 645 -3.60 -17.26 -5.50
C ILE A 645 -4.38 -16.39 -4.49
N PRO A 646 -4.62 -15.10 -4.76
CA PRO A 646 -5.30 -14.23 -3.81
C PRO A 646 -6.79 -14.60 -3.69
N LEU A 647 -7.21 -14.98 -2.49
CA LEU A 647 -8.62 -15.07 -2.07
C LEU A 647 -9.25 -13.69 -1.89
N GLY A 648 -8.43 -12.66 -1.66
CA GLY A 648 -8.84 -11.28 -1.39
C GLY A 648 -8.71 -10.90 0.08
N THR A 649 -9.45 -9.86 0.47
CA THR A 649 -9.37 -9.22 1.79
C THR A 649 -10.66 -9.44 2.58
N VAL A 650 -10.56 -9.91 3.82
CA VAL A 650 -11.69 -10.17 4.74
C VAL A 650 -11.48 -9.49 6.09
N SER A 651 -12.56 -9.25 6.84
CA SER A 651 -12.48 -8.73 8.23
C SER A 651 -12.10 -9.85 9.20
N GLY A 652 -11.23 -9.55 10.17
CA GLY A 652 -10.83 -10.51 11.21
C GLY A 652 -11.94 -10.92 12.17
N GLY A 653 -11.70 -12.01 12.90
CA GLY A 653 -12.65 -12.68 13.78
C GLY A 653 -12.72 -14.19 13.51
N LEU A 654 -13.79 -14.83 14.00
CA LEU A 654 -14.05 -16.25 13.74
C LEU A 654 -14.42 -16.46 12.27
N LEU A 655 -13.59 -17.25 11.56
CA LEU A 655 -13.76 -17.60 10.16
C LEU A 655 -13.70 -19.11 9.97
N SER A 656 -14.30 -19.58 8.89
CA SER A 656 -14.15 -20.95 8.39
C SER A 656 -13.63 -20.95 6.97
N ILE A 657 -12.76 -21.90 6.64
CA ILE A 657 -12.13 -22.07 5.34
C ILE A 657 -12.43 -23.49 4.87
N ASP A 658 -13.07 -23.64 3.72
CA ASP A 658 -13.53 -24.94 3.22
C ASP A 658 -13.12 -25.16 1.77
N THR A 659 -13.07 -26.43 1.36
CA THR A 659 -12.73 -26.81 -0.03
C THR A 659 -13.95 -27.19 -0.88
N SER A 660 -15.17 -26.84 -0.44
CA SER A 660 -16.41 -27.28 -1.07
C SER A 660 -16.55 -26.80 -2.52
N GLY A 661 -16.92 -27.72 -3.42
CA GLY A 661 -16.98 -27.43 -4.85
C GLY A 661 -15.63 -27.56 -5.56
N SER A 662 -14.66 -28.23 -4.94
CA SER A 662 -13.45 -28.71 -5.62
C SER A 662 -13.79 -29.78 -6.66
N SER A 663 -12.92 -29.94 -7.66
CA SER A 663 -13.03 -31.07 -8.62
C SER A 663 -12.42 -32.37 -8.08
N ILE A 664 -11.59 -32.23 -7.04
CA ILE A 664 -11.08 -33.30 -6.19
C ILE A 664 -12.18 -33.66 -5.19
N GLY A 665 -12.47 -34.96 -5.03
CA GLY A 665 -13.52 -35.45 -4.11
C GLY A 665 -13.03 -35.91 -2.73
N ASP A 666 -11.75 -35.69 -2.43
CA ASP A 666 -11.02 -36.05 -1.21
C ASP A 666 -9.85 -35.04 -1.09
N THR A 667 -10.04 -33.99 -0.29
CA THR A 667 -9.17 -32.79 -0.24
C THR A 667 -8.67 -32.48 1.14
N GLU A 668 -7.38 -32.16 1.25
CA GLU A 668 -6.70 -31.78 2.48
C GLU A 668 -6.33 -30.29 2.49
N LEU A 669 -6.33 -29.66 3.68
CA LEU A 669 -6.14 -28.23 3.85
C LEU A 669 -5.17 -27.91 4.99
N GLY A 670 -4.22 -27.00 4.76
CA GLY A 670 -3.31 -26.44 5.76
C GLY A 670 -3.32 -24.91 5.75
N ALA A 671 -3.31 -24.27 6.93
CA ALA A 671 -3.34 -22.82 7.09
C ALA A 671 -2.10 -22.30 7.84
N PHE A 672 -1.51 -21.22 7.33
CA PHE A 672 -0.21 -20.69 7.78
C PHE A 672 -0.29 -19.17 8.04
N ASN A 673 0.51 -18.67 8.98
CA ASN A 673 0.75 -17.22 9.10
C ASN A 673 1.81 -16.72 8.12
N SER A 674 2.01 -15.41 8.05
CA SER A 674 2.98 -14.77 7.14
C SER A 674 4.44 -15.14 7.36
N SER A 675 4.79 -15.75 8.51
CA SER A 675 6.14 -16.28 8.77
C SER A 675 6.32 -17.77 8.43
N GLY A 676 5.26 -18.43 7.93
CA GLY A 676 5.28 -19.85 7.54
C GLY A 676 5.04 -20.83 8.68
N GLU A 677 4.59 -20.36 9.85
CA GLU A 677 4.14 -21.24 10.94
C GLU A 677 2.77 -21.84 10.60
N LEU A 678 2.64 -23.16 10.74
CA LEU A 678 1.39 -23.90 10.54
C LEU A 678 0.45 -23.66 11.72
N LEU A 679 -0.69 -23.03 11.45
CA LEU A 679 -1.74 -22.71 12.42
C LEU A 679 -2.70 -23.88 12.64
N GLY A 680 -2.89 -24.71 11.62
CA GLY A 680 -3.72 -25.90 11.65
C GLY A 680 -3.81 -26.57 10.29
N SER A 681 -4.16 -27.85 10.29
CA SER A 681 -4.47 -28.63 9.09
C SER A 681 -5.63 -29.58 9.36
N ASN A 682 -6.38 -29.91 8.33
CA ASN A 682 -7.46 -30.90 8.38
C ASN A 682 -7.49 -31.71 7.07
N ASP A 683 -8.11 -32.88 7.09
CA ASP A 683 -8.30 -33.80 5.96
C ASP A 683 -9.78 -33.97 5.59
N ASP A 684 -10.68 -34.26 6.54
CA ASP A 684 -12.12 -34.48 6.27
C ASP A 684 -13.04 -33.42 6.90
N SER A 685 -14.20 -33.13 6.30
CA SER A 685 -15.28 -32.39 6.99
C SER A 685 -16.28 -33.33 7.67
N VAL A 686 -17.11 -32.75 8.53
CA VAL A 686 -18.26 -33.46 9.14
C VAL A 686 -19.38 -33.82 8.15
N LEU A 687 -19.27 -33.46 6.87
CA LEU A 687 -20.30 -33.68 5.84
C LEU A 687 -19.85 -34.64 4.73
N ASP A 688 -18.58 -34.55 4.33
CA ASP A 688 -17.95 -35.34 3.27
C ASP A 688 -16.41 -35.25 3.34
N LEU A 689 -15.74 -35.91 2.40
CA LEU A 689 -14.28 -35.94 2.28
C LEU A 689 -13.65 -34.61 1.79
N GLN A 690 -14.36 -33.48 1.85
CA GLN A 690 -13.78 -32.17 1.54
C GLN A 690 -13.37 -31.47 2.84
N SER A 691 -12.09 -31.10 2.98
CA SER A 691 -11.56 -30.40 4.15
C SER A 691 -12.25 -29.09 4.53
N VAL A 692 -12.28 -28.84 5.85
CA VAL A 692 -12.71 -27.61 6.53
C VAL A 692 -11.77 -27.25 7.68
N LEU A 693 -11.36 -26.00 7.80
CA LEU A 693 -10.73 -25.42 9.00
C LEU A 693 -11.62 -24.31 9.57
N SER A 694 -11.62 -24.11 10.89
CA SER A 694 -12.33 -23.00 11.56
C SER A 694 -11.49 -22.44 12.71
N GLY A 695 -11.45 -21.12 12.86
CA GLY A 695 -10.67 -20.47 13.91
C GLY A 695 -10.78 -18.93 13.89
N GLU A 696 -10.33 -18.30 14.96
CA GLU A 696 -10.22 -16.83 15.02
C GLU A 696 -8.93 -16.37 14.35
N LEU A 697 -9.04 -15.54 13.31
CA LEU A 697 -7.90 -14.89 12.65
C LEU A 697 -7.87 -13.39 12.99
N SER A 698 -6.72 -12.94 13.47
CA SER A 698 -6.41 -11.52 13.70
C SER A 698 -6.02 -10.80 12.41
N ALA A 699 -5.80 -9.49 12.46
CA ALA A 699 -5.23 -8.76 11.32
C ALA A 699 -3.87 -9.34 10.89
N GLY A 700 -3.68 -9.57 9.60
CA GLY A 700 -2.46 -10.14 9.03
C GLY A 700 -2.66 -10.82 7.69
N THR A 701 -1.57 -11.23 7.05
CA THR A 701 -1.58 -12.06 5.84
C THR A 701 -1.45 -13.53 6.23
N TYR A 702 -2.31 -14.36 5.68
CA TYR A 702 -2.34 -15.80 5.88
C TYR A 702 -2.20 -16.52 4.55
N PHE A 703 -1.61 -17.71 4.58
CA PHE A 703 -1.46 -18.56 3.40
C PHE A 703 -2.20 -19.88 3.64
N ILE A 704 -2.92 -20.35 2.64
CA ILE A 704 -3.71 -21.57 2.69
C ILE A 704 -3.18 -22.51 1.62
N ALA A 705 -2.78 -23.72 2.00
CA ALA A 705 -2.39 -24.77 1.08
C ALA A 705 -3.52 -25.80 0.99
N ALA A 706 -3.99 -26.11 -0.22
CA ALA A 706 -5.00 -27.12 -0.45
C ALA A 706 -4.52 -28.17 -1.46
N GLY A 707 -4.79 -29.45 -1.21
CA GLY A 707 -4.39 -30.55 -2.08
C GLY A 707 -5.37 -31.72 -2.06
N ALA A 708 -5.08 -32.74 -2.86
CA ALA A 708 -5.73 -34.04 -2.81
C ALA A 708 -5.10 -34.96 -1.75
N TRP A 709 -5.86 -35.99 -1.35
CA TRP A 709 -5.47 -37.12 -0.47
C TRP A 709 -3.97 -37.47 -0.44
N ASN A 710 -3.44 -37.72 0.77
CA ASN A 710 -2.03 -37.74 1.13
C ASN A 710 -1.28 -36.41 0.84
N ALA A 711 -1.90 -35.27 1.15
CA ALA A 711 -1.12 -34.08 1.41
C ALA A 711 -0.44 -34.20 2.79
N SER A 712 0.36 -33.19 3.14
CA SER A 712 1.07 -33.10 4.41
C SER A 712 1.59 -31.68 4.56
N PHE A 713 1.56 -31.15 5.78
CA PHE A 713 1.86 -29.75 6.08
C PHE A 713 2.78 -29.64 7.31
N GLY A 714 3.67 -28.64 7.31
CA GLY A 714 4.65 -28.40 8.37
C GLY A 714 5.19 -26.97 8.36
N ASN A 715 5.86 -26.56 9.44
CA ASN A 715 6.39 -25.20 9.59
C ASN A 715 7.41 -24.81 8.51
N ASN A 716 7.58 -23.51 8.29
CA ASN A 716 8.35 -22.88 7.20
C ASN A 716 7.72 -23.12 5.81
N PHE A 717 6.39 -23.14 5.74
CA PHE A 717 5.63 -23.46 4.53
C PHE A 717 5.97 -24.84 3.92
N GLU A 718 6.36 -25.82 4.74
CA GLU A 718 6.55 -27.19 4.26
C GLU A 718 5.19 -27.77 3.86
N ALA A 719 5.03 -28.12 2.59
CA ALA A 719 3.86 -28.86 2.11
C ALA A 719 4.24 -29.84 1.00
N ALA A 720 3.68 -31.05 1.04
CA ALA A 720 3.91 -32.08 0.04
C ALA A 720 2.64 -32.89 -0.22
N ALA A 721 2.34 -33.16 -1.49
CA ALA A 721 1.14 -33.90 -1.91
C ALA A 721 1.38 -34.60 -3.28
N PRO A 722 0.49 -35.50 -3.74
CA PRO A 722 0.68 -36.23 -5.01
C PRO A 722 0.78 -35.33 -6.26
N ALA A 723 1.32 -35.88 -7.35
CA ALA A 723 1.47 -35.18 -8.63
C ALA A 723 0.24 -35.30 -9.54
N ASN A 724 0.02 -34.30 -10.40
CA ASN A 724 -1.10 -34.13 -11.32
C ASN A 724 -2.46 -34.04 -10.61
N GLN A 725 -2.60 -33.04 -9.73
CA GLN A 725 -3.85 -32.82 -9.01
C GLN A 725 -4.87 -32.05 -9.88
N PRO A 726 -6.15 -32.46 -9.92
CA PRO A 726 -7.23 -31.65 -10.48
C PRO A 726 -7.36 -30.29 -9.77
N SER A 727 -8.15 -29.36 -10.32
CA SER A 727 -8.31 -28.04 -9.69
C SER A 727 -9.01 -28.13 -8.33
N VAL A 728 -8.42 -27.49 -7.32
CA VAL A 728 -8.99 -27.31 -5.98
C VAL A 728 -9.61 -25.92 -5.86
N THR A 729 -10.69 -25.82 -5.10
CA THR A 729 -11.38 -24.57 -4.76
C THR A 729 -11.23 -24.35 -3.25
N VAL A 730 -10.95 -23.12 -2.84
CA VAL A 730 -10.94 -22.70 -1.43
C VAL A 730 -11.95 -21.58 -1.24
N ASN A 731 -12.82 -21.73 -0.26
CA ASN A 731 -13.84 -20.76 0.14
C ASN A 731 -13.55 -20.28 1.56
N VAL A 732 -13.92 -19.03 1.86
CA VAL A 732 -13.89 -18.45 3.20
C VAL A 732 -15.31 -18.03 3.58
N ARG A 733 -15.74 -18.36 4.80
CA ARG A 733 -17.04 -18.01 5.39
C ARG A 733 -16.84 -17.35 6.76
N ARG A 734 -17.85 -16.62 7.22
CA ARG A 734 -17.87 -15.99 8.55
C ARG A 734 -18.46 -16.94 9.59
N GLY A 735 -17.80 -17.05 10.74
CA GLY A 735 -18.20 -17.96 11.82
C GLY A 735 -17.73 -19.40 11.59
N ASN A 736 -18.20 -20.30 12.48
CA ASN A 736 -18.03 -21.74 12.31
C ASN A 736 -18.61 -22.21 10.98
N PHE A 737 -18.05 -23.30 10.44
CA PHE A 737 -18.49 -23.83 9.16
C PHE A 737 -19.98 -24.26 9.18
N ASP A 738 -20.76 -23.60 8.32
CA ASP A 738 -22.12 -23.97 7.94
C ASP A 738 -22.22 -23.82 6.41
N PRO A 739 -22.56 -24.90 5.66
CA PRO A 739 -22.68 -24.83 4.21
C PRO A 739 -23.76 -23.85 3.71
N ALA A 740 -24.72 -23.47 4.55
CA ALA A 740 -25.74 -22.46 4.26
C ALA A 740 -25.26 -21.01 4.48
N THR A 741 -24.12 -20.79 5.16
CA THR A 741 -23.53 -19.46 5.35
C THR A 741 -22.88 -18.95 4.07
N GLU A 742 -23.03 -17.65 3.79
CA GLU A 742 -22.49 -17.00 2.59
C GLU A 742 -20.95 -17.08 2.52
N VAL A 743 -20.44 -17.41 1.33
CA VAL A 743 -19.01 -17.41 1.02
C VAL A 743 -18.56 -15.97 0.76
N VAL A 744 -17.68 -15.45 1.62
CA VAL A 744 -17.20 -14.06 1.59
C VAL A 744 -15.94 -13.87 0.74
N ALA A 745 -15.19 -14.96 0.48
CA ALA A 745 -14.09 -15.01 -0.48
C ALA A 745 -13.98 -16.41 -1.07
N THR A 746 -13.61 -16.53 -2.35
CA THR A 746 -13.42 -17.83 -3.03
C THR A 746 -12.40 -17.72 -4.15
N ALA A 747 -11.59 -18.75 -4.32
CA ALA A 747 -10.63 -18.88 -5.41
C ALA A 747 -10.41 -20.36 -5.75
N SER A 748 -10.01 -20.65 -6.99
CA SER A 748 -9.62 -22.00 -7.42
C SER A 748 -8.29 -21.96 -8.13
N GLY A 749 -7.55 -23.07 -8.09
CA GLY A 749 -6.28 -23.24 -8.80
C GLY A 749 -5.94 -24.70 -9.09
N GLU A 750 -4.91 -24.92 -9.89
CA GLU A 750 -4.41 -26.23 -10.32
C GLU A 750 -2.88 -26.17 -10.35
N VAL A 751 -2.21 -27.25 -9.93
CA VAL A 751 -0.74 -27.36 -9.97
C VAL A 751 -0.31 -28.72 -10.53
N ALA A 752 0.79 -28.74 -11.28
CA ALA A 752 1.33 -29.98 -11.84
C ALA A 752 1.86 -30.93 -10.74
N THR A 753 2.36 -30.38 -9.63
CA THR A 753 2.93 -31.15 -8.50
C THR A 753 2.75 -30.40 -7.18
N GLY A 754 2.42 -31.12 -6.11
CA GLY A 754 2.28 -30.53 -4.77
C GLY A 754 0.87 -30.02 -4.49
N VAL A 755 0.79 -29.00 -3.64
CA VAL A 755 -0.45 -28.35 -3.19
C VAL A 755 -0.65 -27.02 -3.92
N VAL A 756 -1.89 -26.56 -4.00
CA VAL A 756 -2.22 -25.21 -4.48
C VAL A 756 -2.22 -24.25 -3.29
N TRP A 757 -1.39 -23.22 -3.38
CA TRP A 757 -1.28 -22.14 -2.41
C TRP A 757 -2.22 -20.98 -2.74
N PHE A 758 -2.89 -20.46 -1.71
CA PHE A 758 -3.77 -19.29 -1.73
C PHE A 758 -3.33 -18.29 -0.66
N SER A 759 -3.56 -17.00 -0.89
CA SER A 759 -3.27 -15.93 0.08
C SER A 759 -4.54 -15.21 0.51
N LEU A 760 -4.68 -14.98 1.81
CA LEU A 760 -5.81 -14.31 2.43
C LEU A 760 -5.30 -13.11 3.24
N GLU A 761 -5.80 -11.91 2.93
CA GLU A 761 -5.53 -10.72 3.74
C GLU A 761 -6.66 -10.55 4.75
N VAL A 762 -6.32 -10.53 6.04
CA VAL A 762 -7.27 -10.29 7.13
C VAL A 762 -7.02 -8.90 7.69
N THR A 763 -8.02 -8.03 7.70
CA THR A 763 -7.92 -6.71 8.31
C THR A 763 -8.23 -6.75 9.80
N GLU A 764 -7.85 -5.69 10.53
CA GLU A 764 -8.38 -5.44 11.87
C GLU A 764 -9.91 -5.63 11.88
N PRO A 765 -10.48 -6.30 12.91
CA PRO A 765 -11.91 -6.52 13.01
C PRO A 765 -12.60 -5.17 13.13
N VAL A 766 -13.13 -4.69 12.01
CA VAL A 766 -14.13 -3.61 12.03
C VAL A 766 -15.30 -4.16 12.83
N PRO A 767 -15.72 -3.50 13.93
CA PRO A 767 -16.92 -3.94 14.64
C PRO A 767 -18.09 -3.83 13.68
N GLU A 768 -18.53 -4.98 13.16
CA GLU A 768 -19.64 -5.08 12.24
C GLU A 768 -20.88 -4.42 12.86
N PRO A 769 -21.73 -3.76 12.07
CA PRO A 769 -22.97 -3.16 12.57
C PRO A 769 -24.01 -4.25 12.92
N VAL A 770 -23.80 -4.89 14.08
CA VAL A 770 -24.65 -5.96 14.61
C VAL A 770 -26.00 -5.36 15.03
N GLY A 771 -27.06 -5.85 14.40
CA GLY A 771 -28.43 -5.36 14.58
C GLY A 771 -28.80 -4.16 13.70
N ASP A 772 -27.97 -3.66 12.78
CA ASP A 772 -28.38 -2.53 11.92
C ASP A 772 -29.38 -2.94 10.81
N THR A 773 -29.46 -4.23 10.47
CA THR A 773 -30.35 -4.77 9.43
C THR A 773 -30.96 -6.11 9.85
N PRO A 774 -32.04 -6.59 9.20
CA PRO A 774 -32.55 -7.96 9.40
C PRO A 774 -31.50 -9.05 9.13
N ALA A 775 -30.56 -8.80 8.21
CA ALA A 775 -29.48 -9.74 7.90
C ALA A 775 -28.42 -9.83 9.01
N THR A 776 -28.18 -8.73 9.73
CA THR A 776 -27.22 -8.64 10.84
C THR A 776 -27.89 -8.73 12.22
N ALA A 777 -29.15 -9.19 12.28
CA ALA A 777 -29.99 -9.13 13.46
C ALA A 777 -29.49 -9.94 14.68
N LEU A 778 -29.64 -9.39 15.87
CA LEU A 778 -29.28 -9.97 17.16
C LEU A 778 -30.16 -11.18 17.54
N THR A 779 -29.58 -12.32 17.86
CA THR A 779 -30.33 -13.56 18.10
C THR A 779 -30.92 -13.64 19.51
N LEU A 780 -32.25 -13.67 19.62
CA LEU A 780 -33.01 -13.93 20.86
C LEU A 780 -33.26 -15.43 21.14
N GLY A 781 -32.66 -16.31 20.33
CA GLY A 781 -32.65 -17.76 20.51
C GLY A 781 -33.78 -18.53 19.81
N PRO A 782 -33.67 -19.86 19.72
CA PRO A 782 -34.79 -20.75 19.40
C PRO A 782 -35.71 -20.89 20.61
N ILE A 783 -37.02 -20.82 20.38
CA ILE A 783 -38.06 -21.06 21.38
C ILE A 783 -39.10 -22.06 20.88
N ARG A 784 -39.83 -22.70 21.80
CA ARG A 784 -40.96 -23.54 21.43
C ARG A 784 -42.16 -22.69 20.98
N ALA A 785 -42.85 -23.14 19.94
CA ALA A 785 -44.09 -22.55 19.46
C ALA A 785 -45.17 -22.46 20.56
N GLY A 786 -45.92 -21.35 20.55
CA GLY A 786 -46.92 -21.03 21.55
C GLY A 786 -47.01 -19.54 21.87
N VAL A 787 -47.63 -19.21 23.00
CA VAL A 787 -47.74 -17.83 23.49
C VAL A 787 -46.38 -17.33 23.96
N VAL A 788 -46.03 -16.11 23.57
CA VAL A 788 -44.81 -15.40 23.99
C VAL A 788 -45.13 -13.97 24.43
N SER A 789 -44.24 -13.37 25.20
CA SER A 789 -44.20 -11.94 25.44
C SER A 789 -42.80 -11.37 25.20
N ILE A 790 -42.75 -10.18 24.61
CA ILE A 790 -41.53 -9.47 24.22
C ILE A 790 -41.62 -8.05 24.77
N ASP A 791 -40.70 -7.64 25.65
CA ASP A 791 -40.67 -6.29 26.21
C ASP A 791 -39.27 -5.65 26.13
N THR A 792 -39.22 -4.33 26.31
CA THR A 792 -37.97 -3.55 26.30
C THR A 792 -37.52 -3.07 27.69
N GLY A 793 -38.05 -3.68 28.76
CA GLY A 793 -37.76 -3.33 30.15
C GLY A 793 -36.26 -3.45 30.47
N GLY A 794 -35.69 -2.37 31.01
CA GLY A 794 -34.26 -2.27 31.28
C GLY A 794 -33.44 -1.63 30.17
N SER A 795 -34.06 -1.21 29.05
CA SER A 795 -33.40 -0.36 28.04
C SER A 795 -32.89 0.96 28.64
N ALA A 796 -31.77 1.47 28.11
CA ALA A 796 -31.29 2.81 28.42
C ALA A 796 -32.11 3.91 27.70
N VAL A 797 -32.75 3.55 26.58
CA VAL A 797 -33.75 4.39 25.90
C VAL A 797 -35.04 4.42 26.73
N GLU A 798 -35.47 5.61 27.18
CA GLU A 798 -36.66 5.77 28.04
C GLU A 798 -38.00 5.51 27.34
N ASP A 799 -38.05 5.64 26.01
CA ASP A 799 -39.25 5.72 25.18
C ASP A 799 -39.01 4.88 23.91
N THR A 800 -39.43 3.61 23.94
CA THR A 800 -39.06 2.57 22.97
C THR A 800 -40.26 2.02 22.23
N GLU A 801 -40.13 1.84 20.93
CA GLU A 801 -41.19 1.34 20.04
C GLU A 801 -40.68 0.05 19.35
N ILE A 802 -41.54 -0.96 19.17
CA ILE A 802 -41.15 -2.25 18.55
C ILE A 802 -42.12 -2.71 17.45
N GLY A 803 -41.58 -3.39 16.45
CA GLY A 803 -42.33 -3.98 15.33
C GLY A 803 -41.84 -5.39 15.00
N LEU A 804 -42.77 -6.34 14.95
CA LEU A 804 -42.51 -7.76 14.68
C LEU A 804 -42.91 -8.14 13.25
N TYR A 805 -41.97 -8.73 12.52
CA TYR A 805 -42.06 -9.12 11.12
C TYR A 805 -41.95 -10.65 10.96
N ASN A 806 -42.60 -11.22 9.93
CA ASN A 806 -42.32 -12.59 9.50
C ASN A 806 -41.07 -12.67 8.60
N ALA A 807 -40.64 -13.90 8.26
CA ALA A 807 -39.48 -14.15 7.40
C ALA A 807 -39.55 -13.49 6.00
N SER A 808 -40.75 -13.14 5.51
CA SER A 808 -40.95 -12.43 4.24
C SER A 808 -41.00 -10.90 4.36
N GLY A 809 -40.77 -10.34 5.56
CA GLY A 809 -40.76 -8.89 5.77
C GLY A 809 -42.14 -8.24 5.88
N GLU A 810 -43.20 -9.02 6.11
CA GLU A 810 -44.55 -8.52 6.42
C GLU A 810 -44.67 -8.19 7.91
N LEU A 811 -45.24 -7.02 8.25
CA LEU A 811 -45.38 -6.54 9.62
C LEU A 811 -46.62 -7.18 10.27
N LEU A 812 -46.38 -8.01 11.30
CA LEU A 812 -47.39 -8.79 12.02
C LEU A 812 -48.00 -8.01 13.19
N ALA A 813 -47.17 -7.29 13.94
CA ALA A 813 -47.58 -6.55 15.14
C ALA A 813 -46.62 -5.40 15.42
N THR A 814 -47.09 -4.36 16.10
CA THR A 814 -46.27 -3.26 16.61
C THR A 814 -46.88 -2.70 17.88
N ASN A 815 -46.06 -2.10 18.72
CA ASN A 815 -46.44 -1.49 19.99
C ASN A 815 -45.45 -0.37 20.36
N ASP A 816 -45.92 0.63 21.09
CA ASP A 816 -45.18 1.83 21.53
C ASP A 816 -45.13 2.00 23.07
N ASP A 817 -46.20 1.68 23.81
CA ASP A 817 -46.29 1.81 25.29
C ASP A 817 -46.59 0.47 26.00
N SER A 818 -46.23 0.32 27.29
CA SER A 818 -46.52 -0.89 28.09
C SER A 818 -47.12 -0.59 29.47
N VAL A 819 -47.49 -1.67 30.18
CA VAL A 819 -47.96 -1.60 31.57
C VAL A 819 -46.90 -1.11 32.58
N LEU A 820 -45.65 -0.90 32.15
CA LEU A 820 -44.53 -0.42 32.97
C LEU A 820 -44.13 1.04 32.70
N GLY A 821 -44.75 1.69 31.71
CA GLY A 821 -44.39 3.02 31.24
C GLY A 821 -44.12 2.99 29.74
N ARG A 822 -43.17 3.82 29.29
CA ARG A 822 -42.85 4.02 27.87
C ARG A 822 -41.88 3.00 27.26
N GLY A 823 -41.61 1.92 28.01
CA GLY A 823 -41.08 0.70 27.41
C GLY A 823 -42.19 0.01 26.62
N SER A 824 -41.87 -0.72 25.56
CA SER A 824 -42.84 -1.45 24.74
C SER A 824 -43.08 -2.87 25.24
N LEU A 825 -44.27 -3.43 24.92
CA LEU A 825 -44.64 -4.82 25.21
C LEU A 825 -45.51 -5.39 24.08
N LEU A 826 -45.05 -6.46 23.44
CA LEU A 826 -45.86 -7.33 22.59
C LEU A 826 -46.19 -8.64 23.31
N THR A 827 -47.36 -9.20 23.04
CA THR A 827 -47.76 -10.54 23.50
C THR A 827 -48.64 -11.19 22.44
N GLY A 828 -48.34 -12.43 22.06
CA GLY A 828 -49.03 -13.12 20.97
C GLY A 828 -48.61 -14.58 20.87
N GLU A 829 -49.25 -15.33 19.99
CA GLU A 829 -48.91 -16.72 19.69
C GLU A 829 -48.05 -16.78 18.43
N LEU A 830 -46.88 -17.40 18.51
CA LEU A 830 -45.99 -17.64 17.37
C LEU A 830 -46.02 -19.12 16.97
N ALA A 831 -46.26 -19.37 15.69
CA ALA A 831 -46.15 -20.69 15.07
C ALA A 831 -44.68 -21.00 14.75
N PRO A 832 -44.32 -22.26 14.44
CA PRO A 832 -42.97 -22.59 13.99
C PRO A 832 -42.56 -21.77 12.76
N GLY A 833 -41.36 -21.19 12.79
CA GLY A 833 -40.87 -20.27 11.75
C GLY A 833 -39.82 -19.29 12.27
N ARG A 834 -39.33 -18.43 11.37
CA ARG A 834 -38.35 -17.37 11.67
C ARG A 834 -39.04 -16.01 11.65
N TYR A 835 -38.78 -15.20 12.66
CA TYR A 835 -39.35 -13.87 12.86
C TYR A 835 -38.25 -12.85 13.13
N PHE A 836 -38.50 -11.59 12.76
CA PHE A 836 -37.57 -10.48 13.00
C PHE A 836 -38.27 -9.38 13.80
N LEU A 837 -37.60 -8.85 14.80
CA LEU A 837 -38.10 -7.75 15.62
C LEU A 837 -37.22 -6.52 15.36
N ALA A 838 -37.81 -5.41 14.94
CA ALA A 838 -37.15 -4.11 14.96
C ALA A 838 -37.54 -3.37 16.24
N ALA A 839 -36.56 -2.85 16.96
CA ALA A 839 -36.75 -1.95 18.10
C ALA A 839 -36.12 -0.59 17.81
N GLY A 840 -36.86 0.46 18.12
CA GLY A 840 -36.41 1.84 17.95
C GLY A 840 -36.85 2.71 19.12
N SER A 841 -36.66 4.01 18.95
CA SER A 841 -37.07 5.04 19.90
C SER A 841 -38.26 5.84 19.39
N TYR A 842 -38.85 6.64 20.28
CA TYR A 842 -39.92 7.60 20.00
C TYR A 842 -39.95 8.19 18.56
N ASN A 843 -41.02 7.92 17.81
CA ASN A 843 -41.24 8.16 16.36
C ASN A 843 -40.49 7.20 15.40
N THR A 844 -40.37 5.94 15.75
CA THR A 844 -40.00 4.86 14.82
C THR A 844 -41.24 4.35 14.07
N VAL A 845 -41.24 4.49 12.75
CA VAL A 845 -42.34 4.06 11.90
C VAL A 845 -42.07 2.70 11.28
N PHE A 846 -42.86 1.70 11.66
CA PHE A 846 -42.84 0.35 11.09
C PHE A 846 -43.81 0.28 9.90
N ASN A 847 -43.29 0.11 8.69
CA ASN A 847 -44.10 0.00 7.47
C ASN A 847 -44.38 -1.47 7.13
N GLN A 848 -45.35 -1.67 6.22
CA GLN A 848 -45.72 -2.96 5.67
C GLN A 848 -44.81 -3.36 4.50
N GLY A 849 -44.26 -4.58 4.54
CA GLY A 849 -43.43 -5.16 3.49
C GLY A 849 -41.94 -4.80 3.58
N ASP A 850 -41.11 -5.67 3.00
CA ASP A 850 -39.67 -5.48 2.77
C ASP A 850 -38.85 -4.95 3.97
N PHE A 851 -39.25 -5.34 5.20
CA PHE A 851 -38.61 -4.91 6.45
C PHE A 851 -38.45 -3.38 6.60
N SER A 852 -39.36 -2.61 5.99
CA SER A 852 -39.21 -1.15 5.93
C SER A 852 -39.51 -0.49 7.29
N VAL A 853 -38.46 0.02 7.94
CA VAL A 853 -38.53 0.76 9.21
C VAL A 853 -37.84 2.11 9.07
N VAL A 854 -38.46 3.17 9.61
CA VAL A 854 -37.91 4.54 9.63
C VAL A 854 -37.79 5.00 11.08
N ALA A 855 -36.59 4.88 11.65
CA ALA A 855 -36.28 5.34 13.01
C ALA A 855 -35.57 6.71 12.99
N PRO A 856 -35.65 7.50 14.08
CA PRO A 856 -34.84 8.71 14.24
C PRO A 856 -33.34 8.39 14.33
N SER A 857 -32.50 9.22 13.73
CA SER A 857 -31.04 9.11 13.87
C SER A 857 -30.50 9.88 15.09
N GLY A 858 -29.44 9.37 15.69
CA GLY A 858 -28.68 10.08 16.73
C GLY A 858 -29.01 9.75 18.18
N ILE A 859 -29.62 8.59 18.47
CA ILE A 859 -29.65 8.07 19.85
C ILE A 859 -28.42 7.20 20.10
N GLY A 860 -27.69 7.57 21.16
CA GLY A 860 -26.41 7.00 21.56
C GLY A 860 -26.52 5.92 22.64
N ASP A 861 -27.75 5.51 22.98
CA ASP A 861 -28.08 4.64 24.11
C ASP A 861 -28.53 3.26 23.63
N ALA A 862 -28.37 2.25 24.49
CA ALA A 862 -28.67 0.86 24.15
C ALA A 862 -30.17 0.51 24.36
N ILE A 863 -30.66 -0.41 23.53
CA ILE A 863 -32.00 -1.00 23.65
C ILE A 863 -31.83 -2.45 24.07
N THR A 864 -32.55 -2.82 25.13
CA THR A 864 -32.60 -4.17 25.69
C THR A 864 -33.93 -4.80 25.33
N VAL A 865 -33.94 -6.02 24.81
CA VAL A 865 -35.14 -6.80 24.50
C VAL A 865 -35.15 -8.09 25.32
N ASN A 866 -36.26 -8.32 26.01
CA ASN A 866 -36.53 -9.52 26.82
C ASN A 866 -37.60 -10.37 26.14
N LEU A 867 -37.29 -11.63 25.84
CA LEU A 867 -38.22 -12.62 25.31
C LEU A 867 -38.61 -13.61 26.42
N ARG A 868 -39.91 -13.86 26.62
CA ARG A 868 -40.45 -14.89 27.53
C ARG A 868 -41.40 -15.82 26.79
N VAL A 869 -41.29 -17.11 27.08
CA VAL A 869 -42.33 -18.11 26.75
C VAL A 869 -43.47 -17.99 27.77
N GLY A 870 -44.69 -17.79 27.27
CA GLY A 870 -45.90 -17.56 28.06
C GLY A 870 -46.42 -16.11 28.01
N PRO A 871 -47.58 -15.84 28.65
CA PRO A 871 -48.09 -14.48 28.81
C PRO A 871 -47.16 -13.65 29.69
N PHE A 872 -47.18 -12.33 29.51
CA PHE A 872 -46.29 -11.42 30.24
C PHE A 872 -46.48 -11.48 31.77
N ASP A 873 -45.42 -11.86 32.47
CA ASP A 873 -45.29 -11.78 33.92
C ASP A 873 -43.87 -11.33 34.30
N LEU A 874 -43.79 -10.26 35.09
CA LEU A 874 -42.55 -9.66 35.58
C LEU A 874 -41.85 -10.47 36.67
N ALA A 875 -42.57 -11.38 37.32
CA ALA A 875 -41.97 -12.32 38.27
C ALA A 875 -41.31 -13.52 37.56
N THR A 876 -41.48 -13.65 36.24
CA THR A 876 -40.87 -14.71 35.43
C THR A 876 -39.63 -14.16 34.72
N GLU A 877 -38.50 -14.84 34.88
CA GLU A 877 -37.24 -14.49 34.22
C GLU A 877 -37.36 -14.61 32.68
N PRO A 878 -36.70 -13.72 31.91
CA PRO A 878 -36.61 -13.86 30.46
C PRO A 878 -36.04 -15.21 30.03
N THR A 879 -36.61 -15.81 29.00
CA THR A 879 -36.03 -16.95 28.27
C THR A 879 -34.79 -16.53 27.50
N ALA A 880 -34.77 -15.29 27.00
CA ALA A 880 -33.59 -14.61 26.49
C ALA A 880 -33.67 -13.11 26.75
N THR A 881 -32.53 -12.47 27.03
CA THR A 881 -32.37 -11.03 27.06
C THR A 881 -31.18 -10.65 26.19
N VAL A 882 -31.37 -9.72 25.27
CA VAL A 882 -30.30 -9.24 24.39
C VAL A 882 -30.34 -7.71 24.34
N GLU A 883 -29.17 -7.10 24.48
CA GLU A 883 -28.96 -5.65 24.45
C GLU A 883 -28.07 -5.29 23.26
N GLY A 884 -28.33 -4.16 22.61
CA GLY A 884 -27.51 -3.67 21.52
C GLY A 884 -27.71 -2.19 21.23
N GLN A 885 -27.00 -1.67 20.24
CA GLN A 885 -27.02 -0.25 19.88
C GLN A 885 -26.88 -0.05 18.37
N ASN A 886 -27.88 0.57 17.74
CA ASN A 886 -27.77 1.14 16.39
C ASN A 886 -27.92 2.66 16.48
N ARG A 887 -26.90 3.43 16.05
CA ARG A 887 -26.91 4.91 16.07
C ARG A 887 -27.58 5.54 14.84
N ASN A 888 -27.78 4.73 13.81
CA ASN A 888 -28.18 5.12 12.46
C ASN A 888 -29.62 4.73 12.11
N GLY A 889 -30.29 3.90 12.91
CA GLY A 889 -31.63 3.40 12.65
C GLY A 889 -32.19 2.52 13.77
N ALA A 890 -33.15 1.66 13.43
CA ALA A 890 -33.71 0.67 14.35
C ALA A 890 -32.72 -0.49 14.57
N LEU A 891 -32.74 -1.06 15.77
CA LEU A 891 -31.98 -2.24 16.14
C LEU A 891 -32.81 -3.50 15.86
N TRP A 892 -32.24 -4.43 15.10
CA TRP A 892 -32.89 -5.66 14.64
C TRP A 892 -32.49 -6.86 15.48
N PHE A 893 -33.47 -7.70 15.77
CA PHE A 893 -33.34 -8.97 16.46
C PHE A 893 -34.02 -10.08 15.65
N VAL A 894 -33.60 -11.33 15.86
CA VAL A 894 -34.17 -12.52 15.21
C VAL A 894 -34.63 -13.54 16.26
N ILE A 895 -35.80 -14.12 16.04
CA ILE A 895 -36.40 -15.17 16.87
C ILE A 895 -36.66 -16.38 15.98
N THR A 896 -36.17 -17.54 16.40
CA THR A 896 -36.50 -18.83 15.77
C THR A 896 -37.54 -19.53 16.62
N VAL A 897 -38.57 -20.09 15.99
CA VAL A 897 -39.66 -20.79 16.67
C VAL A 897 -39.75 -22.21 16.14
N GLU A 898 -39.71 -23.19 17.04
CA GLU A 898 -39.66 -24.62 16.74
C GLU A 898 -40.88 -25.34 17.31
N GLU A 899 -41.31 -26.43 16.67
CA GLU A 899 -42.51 -27.17 17.09
C GLU A 899 -42.36 -27.83 18.48
N ASN A 900 -41.16 -28.36 18.76
CA ASN A 900 -40.87 -29.07 20.01
C ASN A 900 -39.82 -28.38 20.92
N GLY A 901 -39.03 -27.44 20.38
CA GLY A 901 -37.92 -26.79 21.07
C GLY A 901 -36.61 -27.62 21.02
N PRO A 902 -35.48 -27.03 21.46
CA PRO A 902 -34.16 -27.63 21.28
C PRO A 902 -33.88 -28.80 22.24
N GLY A 903 -33.47 -29.94 21.70
CA GLY A 903 -32.88 -31.09 22.42
C GLY A 903 -33.87 -32.15 22.92
N ASP A 904 -33.98 -33.28 22.21
CA ASP A 904 -34.69 -34.47 22.70
C ASP A 904 -33.73 -35.40 23.46
N LEU A 905 -33.86 -35.45 24.80
CA LEU A 905 -33.03 -36.30 25.67
C LEU A 905 -33.21 -37.81 25.44
N ASN A 906 -34.15 -38.23 24.58
CA ASN A 906 -34.39 -39.63 24.21
C ASN A 906 -33.70 -40.04 22.90
N SER A 907 -32.98 -39.14 22.21
CA SER A 907 -32.16 -39.53 21.05
C SER A 907 -30.95 -40.32 21.48
N ASP A 908 -30.66 -41.40 20.77
CA ASP A 908 -29.40 -42.17 20.80
C ASP A 908 -28.60 -41.68 19.58
N LEU A 909 -27.42 -41.10 19.82
CA LEU A 909 -26.69 -40.27 18.83
C LEU A 909 -25.69 -41.09 18.00
N ASP A 910 -24.98 -42.02 18.62
CA ASP A 910 -24.02 -42.92 17.97
C ASP A 910 -24.58 -44.33 17.68
N ASN A 911 -25.79 -44.64 18.16
CA ASN A 911 -26.54 -45.88 17.97
C ASN A 911 -25.97 -47.08 18.74
N ASP A 912 -25.39 -46.82 19.90
CA ASP A 912 -24.84 -47.84 20.80
C ASP A 912 -25.90 -48.52 21.70
N GLY A 913 -27.09 -47.91 21.83
CA GLY A 913 -28.20 -48.38 22.66
C GLY A 913 -28.45 -47.55 23.93
N LEU A 914 -27.65 -46.51 24.20
CA LEU A 914 -27.78 -45.56 25.29
C LEU A 914 -28.31 -44.23 24.74
N SER A 915 -29.29 -43.61 25.42
CA SER A 915 -29.84 -42.32 24.97
C SER A 915 -29.07 -41.15 25.57
N LEU A 916 -29.00 -40.01 24.90
CA LEU A 916 -28.35 -38.76 25.33
C LEU A 916 -28.58 -38.39 26.81
N GLY A 917 -29.81 -38.51 27.33
CA GLY A 917 -30.08 -38.25 28.76
C GLY A 917 -29.46 -39.26 29.73
N ALA A 918 -29.22 -40.49 29.28
CA ALA A 918 -28.54 -41.56 30.00
C ALA A 918 -27.01 -41.46 29.86
N GLU A 919 -26.49 -41.09 28.69
CA GLU A 919 -25.06 -40.85 28.45
C GLU A 919 -24.54 -39.71 29.32
N ILE A 920 -25.25 -38.57 29.33
CA ILE A 920 -24.97 -37.43 30.24
C ILE A 920 -25.02 -37.86 31.73
N THR A 921 -25.80 -38.89 32.06
CA THR A 921 -25.90 -39.44 33.43
C THR A 921 -24.76 -40.43 33.75
N ALA A 922 -24.30 -41.19 32.76
CA ALA A 922 -23.16 -42.10 32.87
C ALA A 922 -21.81 -41.36 32.87
N GLY A 923 -21.75 -40.20 32.19
CA GLY A 923 -20.53 -39.42 31.97
C GLY A 923 -19.77 -39.84 30.71
N THR A 924 -20.42 -40.58 29.81
CA THR A 924 -19.90 -41.03 28.51
C THR A 924 -19.99 -39.92 27.46
N ASP A 925 -19.25 -40.04 26.35
CA ASP A 925 -19.27 -39.08 25.24
C ASP A 925 -20.44 -39.39 24.30
N PRO A 926 -21.46 -38.50 24.15
CA PRO A 926 -22.65 -38.76 23.34
C PRO A 926 -22.45 -38.85 21.82
N SER A 927 -21.23 -39.09 21.37
CA SER A 927 -20.84 -39.22 19.97
C SER A 927 -19.82 -40.35 19.74
N ASN A 928 -19.48 -41.12 20.78
CA ASN A 928 -18.51 -42.21 20.71
C ASN A 928 -19.05 -43.46 21.42
N PRO A 929 -19.36 -44.54 20.68
CA PRO A 929 -20.10 -45.68 21.23
C PRO A 929 -19.30 -46.57 22.19
N ASP A 930 -17.99 -46.31 22.41
CA ASP A 930 -17.08 -47.02 23.32
C ASP A 930 -16.16 -45.96 23.98
N SER A 931 -16.61 -45.37 25.08
CA SER A 931 -16.02 -44.17 25.71
C SER A 931 -14.64 -44.39 26.34
N ASP A 932 -14.30 -45.61 26.76
CA ASP A 932 -12.97 -45.95 27.29
C ASP A 932 -12.10 -46.79 26.34
N SER A 933 -12.64 -47.10 25.15
CA SER A 933 -11.96 -47.75 24.03
C SER A 933 -11.46 -49.17 24.34
N ASP A 934 -12.21 -49.93 25.14
CA ASP A 934 -11.84 -51.27 25.58
C ASP A 934 -12.35 -52.40 24.67
N GLY A 935 -13.33 -52.10 23.82
CA GLY A 935 -13.95 -53.01 22.84
C GLY A 935 -15.39 -53.41 23.18
N TRP A 936 -16.07 -52.69 24.07
CA TRP A 936 -17.48 -52.84 24.41
C TRP A 936 -18.20 -51.51 24.26
N ASN A 937 -19.47 -51.55 23.88
CA ASN A 937 -20.24 -50.32 23.74
C ASN A 937 -20.81 -49.85 25.07
N ASP A 938 -20.86 -48.54 25.31
CA ASP A 938 -21.26 -47.95 26.59
C ASP A 938 -22.68 -48.41 27.03
N GLY A 939 -23.60 -48.50 26.08
CA GLY A 939 -24.96 -49.01 26.24
C GLY A 939 -25.01 -50.50 26.57
N ASP A 940 -24.13 -51.33 26.01
CA ASP A 940 -24.00 -52.75 26.39
C ASP A 940 -23.43 -52.87 27.81
N GLU A 941 -22.46 -52.03 28.18
CA GLU A 941 -21.82 -52.01 29.50
C GLU A 941 -22.78 -51.57 30.62
N VAL A 942 -23.49 -50.45 30.42
CA VAL A 942 -24.52 -49.97 31.33
C VAL A 942 -25.64 -51.00 31.50
N ASN A 943 -26.01 -51.72 30.44
CA ASN A 943 -26.99 -52.81 30.50
C ASN A 943 -26.47 -54.06 31.25
N LEU A 944 -25.16 -54.35 31.15
CA LEU A 944 -24.50 -55.50 31.79
C LEU A 944 -23.92 -55.20 33.18
N GLN A 945 -24.05 -53.95 33.64
CA GLN A 945 -23.63 -53.43 34.94
C GLN A 945 -22.09 -53.36 35.14
N SER A 946 -21.35 -53.15 34.05
CA SER A 946 -19.95 -52.69 34.07
C SER A 946 -19.87 -51.16 34.00
N SER A 947 -18.65 -50.62 33.91
CA SER A 947 -18.36 -49.19 33.91
C SER A 947 -17.82 -48.74 32.54
N PRO A 948 -18.59 -47.99 31.72
CA PRO A 948 -18.20 -47.52 30.37
C PRO A 948 -17.15 -46.39 30.37
N LEU A 949 -16.31 -46.35 31.41
CA LEU A 949 -15.31 -45.33 31.71
C LEU A 949 -14.09 -45.94 32.46
N ASP A 950 -14.03 -47.26 32.60
CA ASP A 950 -12.92 -48.01 33.19
C ASP A 950 -12.66 -49.31 32.40
N ALA A 951 -11.80 -49.20 31.39
CA ALA A 951 -11.36 -50.23 30.44
C ALA A 951 -10.78 -51.54 31.05
N ALA A 952 -10.85 -51.70 32.37
CA ALA A 952 -10.52 -52.89 33.13
C ALA A 952 -11.74 -53.64 33.72
N ASP A 953 -12.93 -53.02 33.78
CA ASP A 953 -14.15 -53.58 34.39
C ASP A 953 -15.14 -54.08 33.34
N ARG A 954 -14.83 -55.20 32.67
CA ARG A 954 -15.58 -55.68 31.48
C ARG A 954 -16.74 -56.65 31.79
N PRO A 955 -17.79 -56.69 30.95
CA PRO A 955 -18.88 -57.66 31.06
C PRO A 955 -18.40 -59.11 31.01
N SER A 956 -18.76 -59.90 32.01
CA SER A 956 -18.27 -61.27 32.18
C SER A 956 -18.84 -62.34 31.22
N SER A 957 -19.68 -61.95 30.25
CA SER A 957 -20.24 -62.85 29.24
C SER A 957 -20.57 -62.17 27.92
N VAL A 958 -19.96 -62.63 26.83
CA VAL A 958 -20.15 -62.10 25.46
C VAL A 958 -21.60 -62.30 24.97
N PRO A 959 -22.31 -61.25 24.54
CA PRO A 959 -23.59 -61.39 23.86
C PRO A 959 -23.41 -62.04 22.48
N VAL A 960 -24.23 -63.05 22.18
CA VAL A 960 -24.20 -63.75 20.89
C VAL A 960 -25.24 -63.15 19.96
N PHE A 961 -24.80 -62.39 18.96
CA PHE A 961 -25.65 -62.04 17.81
C PHE A 961 -25.09 -62.57 16.48
N THR A 962 -26.01 -63.05 15.65
CA THR A 962 -25.72 -63.92 14.51
C THR A 962 -25.49 -63.14 13.22
N ALA A 963 -24.27 -63.13 12.71
CA ALA A 963 -23.95 -62.58 11.40
C ALA A 963 -24.58 -63.42 10.26
N THR A 964 -25.23 -62.73 9.32
CA THR A 964 -25.58 -63.27 7.99
C THR A 964 -24.51 -62.77 7.01
N PRO A 965 -24.05 -63.55 6.01
CA PRO A 965 -22.64 -63.50 5.63
C PRO A 965 -22.22 -62.32 4.72
N GLY A 966 -21.21 -61.58 5.19
CA GLY A 966 -20.47 -60.54 4.45
C GLY A 966 -19.11 -60.29 5.12
N ILE A 967 -18.16 -61.20 4.88
CA ILE A 967 -16.81 -61.25 5.49
C ILE A 967 -15.83 -60.41 4.67
N ILE A 968 -14.76 -59.75 5.17
CA ILE A 968 -14.30 -59.23 6.49
C ILE A 968 -13.17 -58.25 6.09
N SER A 969 -13.00 -57.11 6.78
CA SER A 969 -11.73 -56.37 6.73
C SER A 969 -10.72 -56.98 7.71
N VAL A 970 -9.52 -57.34 7.24
CA VAL A 970 -8.39 -57.66 8.13
C VAL A 970 -7.29 -56.64 7.90
N ALA A 971 -7.20 -55.67 8.80
CA ALA A 971 -5.95 -54.94 9.02
C ALA A 971 -4.99 -55.85 9.81
N PHE A 972 -3.73 -55.91 9.40
CA PHE A 972 -2.64 -56.31 10.27
C PHE A 972 -1.84 -55.07 10.62
N ALA A 973 -1.64 -54.83 11.92
CA ALA A 973 -0.86 -53.69 12.39
C ALA A 973 0.62 -53.82 12.05
N SER A 974 1.17 -52.80 11.39
CA SER A 974 2.56 -52.34 11.50
C SER A 974 2.68 -50.90 11.02
#